data_AF-A0ABD1CI99-F1
#
_entry.id   AF-A0ABD1CI99-F1
#
_cell.length_a   1.000
_cell.length_b   1.000
_cell.length_c   1.000
_cell.angle_alpha   90.00
_cell.angle_beta   90.00
_cell.angle_gamma   90.00
#
_symmetry.space_group_name_H-M   'P 1'
#
loop_
_entity.id
_entity.type
_entity.pdbx_description
1 polymer ?
#
loop_
_entity_poly.entity_id
_entity_poly.type
_entity_poly.pdbx_seq_one_letter_code
_entity_poly.pdbx_strand_id
1 'polypeptide(L)'
;TWNRFQDGKRVVDFVLAFNGHLQNDEEADRKRKIFQENLIREGLEIEPETTQRIHFIKIHVPPEVVSRYCEHMKIMMPIVKLKDQENIITEEFSIGGSLVRFFRRPMFRFVIIDRDKFRKREYRLLHEYSREKCYLFDADAPDFFTPSIRIAVAHFILERARFGLEDEKYDIGLRKLLNDQVYLDAYPLHDGSPDLPELECQRTLLLEEWASVIRWIKHQPLDHIKEYFGVKIAMYFAWLGFYTHMLISASIVGLLCFFYGLLTFRENRISQEICQDNTTVMCPTCDAKCDYWMLNDACTYSHISHIFDNNFTIVFAVFMSIWATMYLELWKRYSSDIQHRWGVTDYCLLAEPPRPQYLARLKDTKKTFFNIIVLALSAVFGIVIYRMSLMTTRNIYGNPDDATTKLLLFSGTTAVINLMVSTVLNYAYDYVAVYMTDIEYRRTQSEYNESLNLKIYLFQFINYYSSIFYIAFIKGKFPGYPAKYNRILSFRQEECSQGGCLVELCIQLAIIMVGKQVIALILEIMLPFCWQKLKEFRSVLGLATEDADNKGPGGEQLICCNQWTKDFNLLSWHDRSLFEEYLKMIIQYGFITIFVVAFPLGPLFALLNNVFETRLDAKKFLLYYKRSVPRRVRDIGIWYNVMHVLGKIAVISS
;
A
#
# COMPACT_ATOMS: atom_id res chain seq x y z
N THR A 1 -4.83 -21.39 -28.53
CA THR A 1 -4.97 -19.92 -28.44
C THR A 1 -5.40 -19.56 -27.04
N TRP A 2 -4.47 -19.16 -26.18
CA TRP A 2 -4.72 -19.08 -24.72
C TRP A 2 -5.46 -17.81 -24.28
N ASN A 3 -5.48 -16.74 -25.10
CA ASN A 3 -6.13 -15.45 -24.82
C ASN A 3 -7.05 -14.96 -25.94
N ARG A 4 -7.47 -15.85 -26.83
CA ARG A 4 -8.31 -15.48 -27.98
C ARG A 4 -9.63 -16.21 -27.94
N PHE A 5 -10.59 -15.66 -28.67
CA PHE A 5 -11.86 -16.31 -28.98
C PHE A 5 -11.61 -17.62 -29.74
N GLN A 6 -12.63 -18.46 -29.90
CA GLN A 6 -12.50 -19.74 -30.60
C GLN A 6 -12.02 -19.58 -32.05
N ASP A 7 -12.26 -18.42 -32.67
CA ASP A 7 -11.80 -18.07 -34.01
C ASP A 7 -10.30 -17.79 -34.14
N GLY A 8 -9.57 -17.67 -33.03
CA GLY A 8 -8.13 -17.37 -33.01
C GLY A 8 -7.76 -15.96 -33.48
N LYS A 9 -8.72 -15.09 -33.78
CA LYS A 9 -8.47 -13.71 -34.26
C LYS A 9 -8.66 -12.70 -33.13
N ARG A 10 -9.79 -12.74 -32.45
CA ARG A 10 -10.17 -11.72 -31.44
C ARG A 10 -9.54 -12.02 -30.10
N VAL A 11 -9.02 -10.98 -29.44
CA VAL A 11 -8.35 -11.09 -28.13
C VAL A 11 -9.39 -10.86 -27.03
N VAL A 12 -9.33 -11.66 -25.97
CA VAL A 12 -10.19 -11.48 -24.80
C VAL A 12 -9.61 -10.36 -23.93
N ASP A 13 -10.32 -9.24 -23.81
CA ASP A 13 -9.88 -8.09 -22.99
C ASP A 13 -10.46 -8.15 -21.56
N PHE A 14 -11.68 -8.67 -21.41
CA PHE A 14 -12.40 -8.74 -20.13
C PHE A 14 -13.17 -10.05 -19.97
N VAL A 15 -13.34 -10.52 -18.74
CA VAL A 15 -14.10 -11.74 -18.44
C VAL A 15 -15.10 -11.49 -17.30
N LEU A 16 -16.34 -11.94 -17.49
CA LEU A 16 -17.35 -12.03 -16.43
C LEU A 16 -17.57 -13.50 -16.06
N ALA A 17 -17.62 -13.81 -14.77
CA ALA A 17 -17.84 -15.15 -14.27
C ALA A 17 -19.16 -15.24 -13.49
N PHE A 18 -19.95 -16.27 -13.73
CA PHE A 18 -21.17 -16.56 -12.97
C PHE A 18 -21.37 -18.07 -12.78
N ASN A 19 -22.14 -18.46 -11.78
CA ASN A 19 -22.42 -19.88 -11.49
C ASN A 19 -23.56 -20.39 -12.39
N GLY A 20 -23.32 -21.47 -13.12
CA GLY A 20 -24.32 -22.10 -14.00
C GLY A 20 -25.46 -22.78 -13.25
N HIS A 21 -25.23 -23.29 -12.02
CA HIS A 21 -26.28 -23.94 -11.22
C HIS A 21 -27.32 -22.97 -10.64
N LEU A 22 -27.01 -21.67 -10.58
CA LEU A 22 -27.93 -20.62 -10.14
C LEU A 22 -28.91 -20.19 -11.26
N GLN A 23 -29.03 -20.95 -12.36
CA GLN A 23 -30.04 -20.76 -13.40
C GLN A 23 -31.49 -20.88 -12.90
N ASN A 24 -31.71 -21.35 -11.67
CA ASN A 24 -33.05 -21.38 -11.06
C ASN A 24 -33.51 -20.00 -10.54
N ASP A 25 -32.64 -18.98 -10.54
CA ASP A 25 -33.02 -17.60 -10.25
C ASP A 25 -33.34 -16.86 -11.57
N GLU A 26 -34.61 -16.97 -11.99
CA GLU A 26 -35.13 -16.35 -13.21
C GLU A 26 -34.82 -14.85 -13.28
N GLU A 27 -34.77 -14.17 -12.13
CA GLU A 27 -34.49 -12.74 -12.06
C GLU A 27 -33.02 -12.42 -12.35
N ALA A 28 -32.09 -13.21 -11.82
CA ALA A 28 -30.66 -13.07 -12.11
C ALA A 28 -30.38 -13.35 -13.60
N ASP A 29 -31.01 -14.37 -14.19
CA ASP A 29 -30.87 -14.66 -15.62
C ASP A 29 -31.46 -13.57 -16.51
N ARG A 30 -32.63 -13.03 -16.14
CA ARG A 30 -33.24 -11.89 -16.83
C ARG A 30 -32.31 -10.68 -16.83
N LYS A 31 -31.76 -10.31 -15.66
CA LYS A 31 -30.79 -9.21 -15.52
C LYS A 31 -29.53 -9.45 -16.35
N ARG A 32 -28.98 -10.67 -16.34
CA ARG A 32 -27.81 -11.05 -17.16
C ARG A 32 -28.08 -10.89 -18.65
N LYS A 33 -29.24 -11.34 -19.12
CA LYS A 33 -29.60 -11.29 -20.54
C LYS A 33 -29.76 -9.85 -21.02
N ILE A 34 -30.51 -9.03 -20.29
CA ILE A 34 -30.67 -7.59 -20.60
C ILE A 34 -29.32 -6.88 -20.60
N PHE A 35 -28.47 -7.17 -19.61
CA PHE A 35 -27.13 -6.58 -19.54
C PHE A 35 -26.29 -6.96 -20.77
N GLN A 36 -26.25 -8.24 -21.15
CA GLN A 36 -25.51 -8.71 -22.32
C GLN A 36 -26.02 -8.11 -23.63
N GLU A 37 -27.33 -8.05 -23.82
CA GLU A 37 -27.94 -7.41 -25.00
C GLU A 37 -27.58 -5.93 -25.10
N ASN A 38 -27.57 -5.22 -23.96
CA ASN A 38 -27.15 -3.82 -23.91
C ASN A 38 -25.65 -3.65 -24.21
N LEU A 39 -24.79 -4.56 -23.76
CA LEU A 39 -23.36 -4.54 -24.10
C LEU A 39 -23.12 -4.77 -25.60
N ILE A 40 -23.87 -5.70 -26.22
CA ILE A 40 -23.81 -5.93 -27.67
C ILE A 40 -24.33 -4.71 -28.42
N ARG A 41 -25.39 -4.05 -27.93
CA ARG A 41 -25.91 -2.79 -28.51
C ARG A 41 -24.89 -1.66 -28.44
N GLU A 42 -24.06 -1.62 -27.40
CA GLU A 42 -22.93 -0.70 -27.30
C GLU A 42 -21.77 -1.03 -28.27
N GLY A 43 -21.80 -2.20 -28.91
CA GLY A 43 -20.82 -2.65 -29.90
C GLY A 43 -19.75 -3.58 -29.35
N LEU A 44 -19.88 -4.06 -28.10
CA LEU A 44 -18.96 -5.05 -27.55
C LEU A 44 -19.25 -6.44 -28.14
N GLU A 45 -18.19 -7.19 -28.40
CA GLU A 45 -18.30 -8.55 -28.88
C GLU A 45 -18.15 -9.54 -27.72
N ILE A 46 -19.12 -10.45 -27.61
CA ILE A 46 -19.26 -11.34 -26.47
C ILE A 46 -19.27 -12.80 -26.94
N GLU A 47 -18.52 -13.66 -26.27
CA GLU A 47 -18.53 -15.12 -26.47
C GLU A 47 -18.75 -15.83 -25.12
N PRO A 48 -19.92 -16.49 -24.92
CA PRO A 48 -20.19 -17.27 -23.72
C PRO A 48 -19.51 -18.66 -23.79
N GLU A 49 -18.99 -19.11 -22.65
CA GLU A 49 -18.41 -20.44 -22.46
C GLU A 49 -19.13 -21.13 -21.29
N THR A 50 -19.96 -22.12 -21.61
CA THR A 50 -20.87 -22.80 -20.65
C THR A 50 -20.47 -24.26 -20.39
N THR A 51 -19.22 -24.62 -20.63
CA THR A 51 -18.73 -26.02 -20.54
C THR A 51 -18.41 -26.48 -19.12
N GLN A 52 -18.55 -25.60 -18.12
CA GLN A 52 -18.12 -25.86 -16.74
C GLN A 52 -19.19 -25.37 -15.77
N ARG A 53 -19.13 -25.81 -14.50
CA ARG A 53 -19.99 -25.29 -13.42
C ARG A 53 -20.01 -23.76 -13.35
N ILE A 54 -18.88 -23.13 -13.61
CA ILE A 54 -18.75 -21.68 -13.69
C ILE A 54 -18.76 -21.32 -15.17
N HIS A 55 -19.74 -20.52 -15.57
CA HIS A 55 -19.84 -19.99 -16.91
C HIS A 55 -18.99 -18.73 -17.02
N PHE A 56 -18.24 -18.63 -18.10
CA PHE A 56 -17.40 -17.47 -18.40
C PHE A 56 -17.94 -16.74 -19.63
N ILE A 57 -18.04 -15.42 -19.53
CA ILE A 57 -18.40 -14.54 -20.64
C ILE A 57 -17.13 -13.80 -21.04
N LYS A 58 -16.66 -14.06 -22.26
CA LYS A 58 -15.47 -13.41 -22.83
C LYS A 58 -15.91 -12.16 -23.58
N ILE A 59 -15.23 -11.04 -23.32
CA ILE A 59 -15.53 -9.74 -23.92
C ILE A 59 -14.32 -9.27 -24.71
N HIS A 60 -14.55 -8.91 -25.97
CA HIS A 60 -13.58 -8.24 -26.83
C HIS A 60 -14.07 -6.83 -27.15
N VAL A 61 -13.17 -5.86 -27.15
CA VAL A 61 -13.47 -4.48 -27.56
C VAL A 61 -12.95 -4.23 -28.99
N PRO A 62 -13.84 -4.08 -29.98
CA PRO A 62 -13.43 -3.79 -31.36
C PRO A 62 -12.74 -2.42 -31.47
N PRO A 63 -11.83 -2.22 -32.43
CA PRO A 63 -11.06 -0.98 -32.57
C PRO A 63 -11.96 0.25 -32.80
N GLU A 64 -13.10 0.09 -33.48
CA GLU A 64 -14.07 1.17 -33.69
C GLU A 64 -14.69 1.67 -32.38
N VAL A 65 -15.02 0.74 -31.48
CA VAL A 65 -15.56 1.02 -30.15
C VAL A 65 -14.48 1.66 -29.29
N VAL A 66 -13.25 1.15 -29.33
CA VAL A 66 -12.10 1.75 -28.64
C VAL A 66 -11.92 3.20 -29.08
N SER A 67 -11.90 3.46 -30.38
CA SER A 67 -11.74 4.79 -30.96
C SER A 67 -12.84 5.76 -30.49
N ARG A 68 -14.11 5.34 -30.57
CA ARG A 68 -15.27 6.13 -30.10
C ARG A 68 -15.15 6.48 -28.62
N TYR A 69 -14.86 5.50 -27.78
CA TYR A 69 -14.81 5.70 -26.33
C TYR A 69 -13.53 6.39 -25.84
N CYS A 70 -12.41 6.27 -26.56
CA CYS A 70 -11.20 7.04 -26.28
C CYS A 70 -11.43 8.55 -26.42
N GLU A 71 -12.21 8.96 -27.43
CA GLU A 71 -12.62 10.35 -27.63
C GLU A 71 -13.56 10.81 -26.50
N HIS A 72 -14.58 10.02 -26.15
CA HIS A 72 -15.49 10.33 -25.04
C HIS A 72 -14.77 10.45 -23.69
N MET A 73 -13.79 9.58 -23.45
CA MET A 73 -12.97 9.58 -22.24
C MET A 73 -11.85 10.63 -22.27
N LYS A 74 -11.66 11.35 -23.37
CA LYS A 74 -10.56 12.30 -23.60
C LYS A 74 -9.22 11.70 -23.24
N ILE A 75 -8.89 10.56 -23.84
CA ILE A 75 -7.60 9.89 -23.61
C ILE A 75 -6.51 10.64 -24.36
N MET A 76 -5.42 10.97 -23.66
CA MET A 76 -4.23 11.57 -24.25
C MET A 76 -3.42 10.50 -24.98
N MET A 77 -3.29 10.64 -26.29
CA MET A 77 -2.60 9.70 -27.17
C MET A 77 -1.36 10.34 -27.82
N PRO A 78 -0.31 9.56 -28.12
CA PRO A 78 0.88 10.08 -28.76
C PRO A 78 0.61 10.51 -30.19
N ILE A 79 1.01 11.74 -30.52
CA ILE A 79 0.94 12.26 -31.88
C ILE A 79 2.07 11.69 -32.75
N VAL A 80 1.89 11.75 -34.07
CA VAL A 80 2.95 11.44 -35.05
C VAL A 80 4.17 12.32 -34.77
N LYS A 81 5.38 11.74 -34.86
CA LYS A 81 6.64 12.43 -34.58
C LYS A 81 6.75 13.69 -35.46
N LEU A 82 6.89 14.85 -34.82
CA LEU A 82 7.12 16.11 -35.50
C LEU A 82 8.57 16.17 -36.00
N LYS A 83 8.76 16.67 -37.22
CA LYS A 83 10.09 17.07 -37.73
C LYS A 83 10.56 18.22 -36.81
N ASP A 84 11.75 18.12 -36.22
CA ASP A 84 12.34 19.07 -35.23
C ASP A 84 11.95 18.91 -33.76
N GLN A 85 11.18 17.88 -33.36
CA GLN A 85 10.89 17.62 -31.94
C GLN A 85 12.15 17.32 -31.10
N GLU A 86 13.24 16.91 -31.74
CA GLU A 86 14.52 16.59 -31.11
C GLU A 86 15.20 17.82 -30.49
N ASN A 87 14.85 19.03 -30.95
CA ASN A 87 15.35 20.28 -30.37
C ASN A 87 14.60 20.71 -29.10
N ILE A 88 13.44 20.11 -28.81
CA ILE A 88 12.59 20.39 -27.66
C ILE A 88 12.95 19.48 -26.47
N ILE A 89 13.90 18.55 -26.64
CA ILE A 89 14.26 17.58 -25.59
C ILE A 89 14.70 18.32 -24.34
N THR A 90 13.78 18.42 -23.38
CA THR A 90 14.05 18.75 -21.99
C THR A 90 15.07 17.74 -21.51
N GLU A 91 16.25 18.22 -21.07
CA GLU A 91 17.14 17.41 -20.25
C GLU A 91 16.27 16.78 -19.15
N GLU A 92 16.15 15.44 -19.16
CA GLU A 92 15.41 14.73 -18.12
C GLU A 92 15.94 15.23 -16.77
N PHE A 93 15.08 15.86 -15.96
CA PHE A 93 15.44 16.22 -14.58
C PHE A 93 15.57 14.92 -13.78
N SER A 94 16.71 14.27 -13.97
CA SER A 94 17.13 13.16 -13.18
C SER A 94 17.70 13.76 -11.90
N ILE A 95 17.03 13.54 -10.76
CA ILE A 95 17.64 13.72 -9.44
C ILE A 95 18.89 12.83 -9.33
N GLY A 96 18.88 11.72 -10.07
CA GLY A 96 20.08 10.98 -10.42
C GLY A 96 21.08 11.81 -11.24
N GLY A 97 20.72 12.58 -12.24
CA GLY A 97 21.64 13.29 -13.16
C GLY A 97 22.71 14.20 -12.53
N SER A 98 22.58 14.61 -11.27
CA SER A 98 23.67 15.25 -10.50
C SER A 98 24.47 14.25 -9.64
N LEU A 99 23.81 13.36 -8.90
CA LEU A 99 24.47 12.29 -8.11
C LEU A 99 25.05 11.19 -9.02
N VAL A 100 24.29 10.63 -9.95
CA VAL A 100 24.68 9.77 -11.08
C VAL A 100 25.69 10.43 -12.01
N ARG A 101 25.82 11.77 -12.14
CA ARG A 101 26.99 12.36 -12.84
C ARG A 101 28.28 12.11 -12.06
N PHE A 102 28.21 12.27 -10.74
CA PHE A 102 29.30 11.96 -9.81
C PHE A 102 29.58 10.45 -9.72
N PHE A 103 28.53 9.62 -9.80
CA PHE A 103 28.57 8.15 -9.82
C PHE A 103 28.65 7.54 -11.25
N ARG A 104 28.83 8.34 -12.32
CA ARG A 104 28.92 7.88 -13.73
C ARG A 104 30.28 7.27 -14.07
N ARG A 105 31.00 6.75 -13.08
CA ARG A 105 32.16 5.89 -13.29
C ARG A 105 31.67 4.52 -13.78
N PRO A 106 32.47 3.76 -14.54
CA PRO A 106 32.12 2.41 -15.04
C PRO A 106 31.72 1.41 -13.95
N MET A 107 31.96 1.75 -12.68
CA MET A 107 31.61 0.96 -11.49
C MET A 107 30.10 0.68 -11.35
N PHE A 108 29.18 1.55 -11.79
CA PHE A 108 27.73 1.42 -11.51
C PHE A 108 26.85 1.02 -12.72
N ARG A 109 27.44 0.43 -13.78
CA ARG A 109 26.70 -0.02 -14.97
C ARG A 109 25.61 -1.07 -14.65
N PHE A 110 25.74 -1.79 -13.53
CA PHE A 110 24.80 -2.81 -13.06
C PHE A 110 23.44 -2.27 -12.59
N VAL A 111 23.32 -0.96 -12.32
CA VAL A 111 22.08 -0.30 -11.85
C VAL A 111 21.11 -0.03 -13.01
N ILE A 112 21.63 0.07 -14.24
CA ILE A 112 20.85 0.43 -15.42
C ILE A 112 20.09 -0.80 -15.92
N ILE A 113 18.81 -0.60 -16.27
CA ILE A 113 17.97 -1.64 -16.89
C ILE A 113 18.57 -2.02 -18.25
N ASP A 114 18.46 -3.29 -18.60
CA ASP A 114 18.82 -3.77 -19.93
C ASP A 114 17.95 -3.07 -20.99
N ARG A 115 18.59 -2.21 -21.80
CA ARG A 115 17.93 -1.38 -22.81
C ARG A 115 17.48 -2.20 -24.02
N ASP A 116 18.05 -3.39 -24.21
CA ASP A 116 17.69 -4.26 -25.33
C ASP A 116 16.36 -4.95 -25.04
N LYS A 117 16.08 -5.27 -23.76
CA LYS A 117 14.81 -5.84 -23.31
C LYS A 117 13.72 -4.81 -23.04
N PHE A 118 14.08 -3.66 -22.45
CA PHE A 118 13.16 -2.54 -22.26
C PHE A 118 13.60 -1.36 -23.10
N ARG A 119 13.13 -1.35 -24.34
CA ARG A 119 13.39 -0.24 -25.26
C ARG A 119 12.74 1.02 -24.70
N LYS A 120 13.57 2.02 -24.37
CA LYS A 120 13.09 3.34 -23.97
C LYS A 120 12.23 3.90 -25.12
N ARG A 121 10.94 4.13 -24.86
CA ARG A 121 10.07 4.78 -25.85
C ARG A 121 10.57 6.18 -26.11
N GLU A 122 10.68 6.55 -27.38
CA GLU A 122 10.94 7.93 -27.78
C GLU A 122 9.82 8.81 -27.23
N TYR A 123 10.20 9.94 -26.65
CA TYR A 123 9.23 10.90 -26.14
C TYR A 123 8.40 11.44 -27.30
N ARG A 124 7.08 11.26 -27.21
CA ARG A 124 6.10 11.83 -28.15
C ARG A 124 5.20 12.77 -27.37
N LEU A 125 4.90 13.91 -27.97
CA LEU A 125 3.89 14.81 -27.43
C LEU A 125 2.54 14.10 -27.42
N LEU A 126 1.73 14.40 -26.40
CA LEU A 126 0.43 13.79 -26.21
C LEU A 126 -0.66 14.82 -26.52
N HIS A 127 -1.72 14.38 -27.19
CA HIS A 127 -2.90 15.20 -27.47
C HIS A 127 -4.18 14.41 -27.21
N GLU A 128 -5.28 15.09 -26.91
CA GLU A 128 -6.58 14.45 -26.75
C GLU A 128 -6.95 13.72 -28.04
N TYR A 129 -7.25 12.43 -27.92
CA TYR A 129 -7.66 11.63 -29.06
C TYR A 129 -8.99 12.12 -29.61
N SER A 130 -9.01 12.42 -30.91
CA SER A 130 -10.23 12.77 -31.64
C SER A 130 -10.24 12.09 -32.98
N ARG A 131 -11.40 11.53 -33.35
CA ARG A 131 -11.59 10.82 -34.62
C ARG A 131 -11.54 11.77 -35.82
N GLU A 132 -11.97 13.02 -35.64
CA GLU A 132 -11.89 14.06 -36.66
C GLU A 132 -10.44 14.42 -37.00
N LYS A 133 -9.52 14.27 -36.04
CA LYS A 133 -8.09 14.58 -36.17
C LYS A 133 -7.26 13.30 -36.31
N CYS A 134 -7.77 12.29 -37.02
CA CYS A 134 -7.06 11.02 -37.21
C CYS A 134 -5.66 11.20 -37.82
N TYR A 135 -5.45 12.21 -38.68
CA TYR A 135 -4.15 12.54 -39.28
C TYR A 135 -3.05 12.89 -38.27
N LEU A 136 -3.41 13.27 -37.04
CA LEU A 136 -2.46 13.60 -35.97
C LEU A 136 -1.92 12.33 -35.30
N PHE A 137 -2.59 11.19 -35.47
CA PHE A 137 -2.34 9.94 -34.78
C PHE A 137 -2.01 8.83 -35.77
N ASP A 138 -1.11 7.93 -35.37
CA ASP A 138 -0.77 6.74 -36.14
C ASP A 138 -1.65 5.56 -35.70
N ALA A 139 -2.92 5.59 -36.11
CA ALA A 139 -3.93 4.61 -35.67
C ALA A 139 -3.70 3.18 -36.21
N ASP A 140 -2.95 3.06 -37.32
CA ASP A 140 -2.64 1.79 -37.97
C ASP A 140 -1.46 1.05 -37.31
N ALA A 141 -0.72 1.71 -36.42
CA ALA A 141 0.37 1.08 -35.69
C ALA A 141 -0.18 -0.06 -34.78
N PRO A 142 0.45 -1.25 -34.78
CA PRO A 142 -0.09 -2.44 -34.11
C PRO A 142 -0.27 -2.26 -32.60
N ASP A 143 0.54 -1.42 -31.96
CA ASP A 143 0.50 -1.12 -30.53
C ASP A 143 -0.05 0.28 -30.20
N PHE A 144 -0.80 0.90 -31.12
CA PHE A 144 -1.41 2.21 -30.87
C PHE A 144 -2.44 2.13 -29.73
N PHE A 145 -3.41 1.22 -29.86
CA PHE A 145 -4.38 0.91 -28.80
C PHE A 145 -3.86 -0.21 -27.90
N THR A 146 -3.13 0.19 -26.87
CA THR A 146 -2.58 -0.75 -25.89
C THR A 146 -3.68 -1.56 -25.20
N PRO A 147 -3.40 -2.81 -24.76
CA PRO A 147 -4.38 -3.62 -24.03
C PRO A 147 -4.97 -2.91 -22.80
N SER A 148 -4.17 -2.10 -22.11
CA SER A 148 -4.61 -1.31 -20.96
C SER A 148 -5.68 -0.26 -21.33
N ILE A 149 -5.58 0.37 -22.50
CA ILE A 149 -6.62 1.27 -23.00
C ILE A 149 -7.90 0.48 -23.32
N ARG A 150 -7.79 -0.68 -23.99
CA ARG A 150 -8.96 -1.54 -24.30
C ARG A 150 -9.67 -2.00 -23.03
N ILE A 151 -8.92 -2.44 -22.01
CA ILE A 151 -9.47 -2.83 -20.71
C ILE A 151 -10.15 -1.64 -20.02
N ALA A 152 -9.54 -0.44 -20.07
CA ALA A 152 -10.15 0.76 -19.49
C ALA A 152 -11.47 1.14 -20.20
N VAL A 153 -11.53 1.01 -21.53
CA VAL A 153 -12.76 1.19 -22.32
C VAL A 153 -13.81 0.16 -21.94
N ALA A 154 -13.46 -1.14 -21.89
CA ALA A 154 -14.37 -2.20 -21.51
C ALA A 154 -14.98 -1.94 -20.12
N HIS A 155 -14.15 -1.64 -19.14
CA HIS A 155 -14.60 -1.32 -17.78
C HIS A 155 -15.47 -0.05 -17.73
N PHE A 156 -15.13 0.97 -18.53
CA PHE A 156 -15.92 2.20 -18.61
C PHE A 156 -17.35 1.94 -19.10
N ILE A 157 -17.51 1.04 -20.07
CA ILE A 157 -18.81 0.62 -20.62
C ILE A 157 -19.55 -0.25 -19.59
N LEU A 158 -18.87 -1.25 -19.00
CA LEU A 158 -19.46 -2.17 -18.02
C LEU A 158 -20.00 -1.47 -16.77
N GLU A 159 -19.33 -0.43 -16.27
CA GLU A 159 -19.80 0.36 -15.13
C GLU A 159 -21.01 1.26 -15.45
N ARG A 160 -21.32 1.48 -16.74
CA ARG A 160 -22.41 2.37 -17.20
C ARG A 160 -23.56 1.65 -17.87
N ALA A 161 -23.36 0.43 -18.31
CA ALA A 161 -24.40 -0.37 -18.93
C ALA A 161 -25.56 -0.58 -17.96
N ARG A 162 -26.78 -0.36 -18.46
CA ARG A 162 -28.02 -0.57 -17.70
C ARG A 162 -28.43 -2.03 -17.77
N PHE A 163 -29.13 -2.51 -16.76
CA PHE A 163 -29.70 -3.86 -16.74
C PHE A 163 -31.16 -3.91 -16.26
N GLY A 164 -31.71 -2.81 -15.75
CA GLY A 164 -33.12 -2.72 -15.37
C GLY A 164 -34.03 -2.24 -16.51
N LEU A 165 -35.34 -2.37 -16.28
CA LEU A 165 -36.39 -1.83 -17.16
C LEU A 165 -36.50 -0.29 -16.99
N GLU A 166 -37.18 0.40 -17.92
CA GLU A 166 -37.24 1.88 -17.95
C GLU A 166 -37.74 2.53 -16.64
N ASP A 167 -38.51 1.79 -15.84
CA ASP A 167 -39.03 2.24 -14.53
C ASP A 167 -38.00 2.13 -13.39
N GLU A 168 -36.97 1.29 -13.52
CA GLU A 168 -35.94 1.05 -12.49
C GLU A 168 -34.69 1.89 -12.75
N LYS A 169 -34.79 3.21 -12.49
CA LYS A 169 -33.72 4.19 -12.72
C LYS A 169 -32.38 3.90 -12.02
N TYR A 170 -32.33 2.94 -11.08
CA TYR A 170 -31.17 2.64 -10.24
C TYR A 170 -30.44 1.34 -10.60
N ASP A 171 -30.82 0.67 -11.70
CA ASP A 171 -30.24 -0.59 -12.16
C ASP A 171 -29.16 -0.34 -13.22
N ILE A 172 -28.05 0.23 -12.74
CA ILE A 172 -26.92 0.66 -13.56
C ILE A 172 -25.62 0.09 -13.02
N GLY A 173 -24.82 -0.47 -13.93
CA GLY A 173 -23.42 -0.75 -13.71
C GLY A 173 -23.11 -2.13 -13.14
N LEU A 174 -21.97 -2.66 -13.59
CA LEU A 174 -21.41 -3.95 -13.17
C LEU A 174 -21.27 -4.10 -11.66
N ARG A 175 -20.90 -3.03 -10.94
CA ARG A 175 -20.67 -3.10 -9.49
C ARG A 175 -21.94 -3.46 -8.70
N LYS A 176 -23.12 -3.06 -9.17
CA LYS A 176 -24.39 -3.47 -8.56
C LYS A 176 -24.67 -4.95 -8.82
N LEU A 177 -24.44 -5.44 -10.04
CA LEU A 177 -24.60 -6.86 -10.38
C LEU A 177 -23.66 -7.79 -9.60
N LEU A 178 -22.44 -7.32 -9.28
CA LEU A 178 -21.51 -8.05 -8.40
C LEU A 178 -22.00 -8.06 -6.94
N ASN A 179 -22.51 -6.94 -6.44
CA ASN A 179 -23.06 -6.87 -5.08
C ASN A 179 -24.32 -7.74 -4.92
N ASP A 180 -25.18 -7.76 -5.94
CA ASP A 180 -26.40 -8.57 -5.99
C ASP A 180 -26.11 -10.06 -6.27
N GLN A 181 -24.83 -10.46 -6.37
CA GLN A 181 -24.37 -11.82 -6.67
C GLN A 181 -24.88 -12.40 -8.00
N VAL A 182 -25.30 -11.55 -8.94
CA VAL A 182 -25.68 -11.94 -10.31
C VAL A 182 -24.46 -12.42 -11.11
N TYR A 183 -23.34 -11.72 -10.92
CA TYR A 183 -22.01 -12.15 -11.33
C TYR A 183 -21.18 -12.43 -10.07
N LEU A 184 -20.33 -13.47 -10.12
CA LEU A 184 -19.40 -13.81 -9.05
C LEU A 184 -18.18 -12.87 -9.07
N ASP A 185 -17.65 -12.62 -10.26
CA ASP A 185 -16.47 -11.79 -10.44
C ASP A 185 -16.38 -11.24 -11.86
N ALA A 186 -15.62 -10.15 -12.01
CA ALA A 186 -15.40 -9.47 -13.26
C ALA A 186 -13.98 -8.90 -13.29
N TYR A 187 -13.14 -9.38 -14.21
CA TYR A 187 -11.71 -9.05 -14.22
C TYR A 187 -11.12 -9.04 -15.64
N PRO A 188 -10.11 -8.21 -15.89
CA PRO A 188 -9.30 -8.29 -17.09
C PRO A 188 -8.31 -9.46 -17.02
N LEU A 189 -7.91 -9.98 -18.18
CA LEU A 189 -6.97 -11.09 -18.27
C LEU A 189 -5.52 -10.64 -18.17
N HIS A 190 -4.71 -11.48 -17.55
CA HIS A 190 -3.26 -11.38 -17.62
C HIS A 190 -2.74 -11.84 -18.97
N ASP A 191 -1.61 -11.24 -19.36
CA ASP A 191 -0.89 -11.69 -20.54
C ASP A 191 -0.03 -12.90 -20.14
N GLY A 192 -0.25 -14.05 -20.74
CA GLY A 192 0.54 -15.28 -20.65
C GLY A 192 0.34 -16.06 -19.35
N SER A 193 0.70 -17.35 -19.43
CA SER A 193 0.86 -18.21 -18.26
C SER A 193 2.34 -18.21 -17.84
N PRO A 194 2.67 -17.99 -16.56
CA PRO A 194 4.06 -18.05 -16.08
C PRO A 194 4.75 -19.41 -16.33
N ASP A 195 3.96 -20.47 -16.49
CA ASP A 195 4.42 -21.85 -16.68
C ASP A 195 4.93 -22.15 -18.10
N LEU A 196 4.66 -21.26 -19.08
CA LEU A 196 5.01 -21.44 -20.50
C LEU A 196 5.94 -20.31 -20.95
N PRO A 197 7.26 -20.43 -20.70
CA PRO A 197 8.25 -19.38 -21.01
C PRO A 197 8.52 -19.20 -22.52
N GLU A 198 8.04 -20.11 -23.38
CA GLU A 198 8.29 -20.08 -24.83
C GLU A 198 7.55 -18.95 -25.57
N LEU A 199 6.55 -18.31 -24.93
CA LEU A 199 5.83 -17.17 -25.50
C LEU A 199 6.36 -15.86 -24.89
N GLU A 200 7.05 -15.06 -25.70
CA GLU A 200 7.49 -13.71 -25.29
C GLU A 200 6.28 -12.86 -24.91
N CYS A 201 6.08 -12.66 -23.61
CA CYS A 201 4.93 -12.00 -23.03
C CYS A 201 5.35 -10.86 -22.10
N GLN A 202 4.62 -9.74 -22.12
CA GLN A 202 4.91 -8.59 -21.27
C GLN A 202 4.92 -8.93 -19.77
N ARG A 203 4.03 -9.82 -19.31
CA ARG A 203 4.00 -10.30 -17.93
C ARG A 203 5.28 -11.05 -17.55
N THR A 204 5.71 -12.00 -18.38
CA THR A 204 6.91 -12.81 -18.15
C THR A 204 8.16 -11.94 -18.14
N LEU A 205 8.25 -10.98 -19.07
CA LEU A 205 9.33 -9.99 -19.11
C LEU A 205 9.39 -9.16 -17.81
N LEU A 206 8.25 -8.65 -17.34
CA LEU A 206 8.16 -7.91 -16.07
C LEU A 206 8.51 -8.80 -14.86
N LEU A 207 8.15 -10.08 -14.88
CA LEU A 207 8.48 -11.02 -13.81
C LEU A 207 9.99 -11.27 -13.71
N GLU A 208 10.65 -11.52 -14.83
CA GLU A 208 12.07 -11.86 -14.86
C GLU A 208 12.98 -10.67 -14.57
N GLU A 209 12.64 -9.50 -15.11
CA GLU A 209 13.52 -8.34 -15.08
C GLU A 209 13.20 -7.34 -13.97
N TRP A 210 11.92 -7.18 -13.61
CA TRP A 210 11.49 -6.19 -12.61
C TRP A 210 11.11 -6.83 -11.27
N ALA A 211 10.27 -7.87 -11.25
CA ALA A 211 9.81 -8.50 -10.01
C ALA A 211 10.81 -9.50 -9.39
N SER A 212 11.91 -9.80 -10.08
CA SER A 212 12.95 -10.69 -9.57
C SER A 212 13.75 -10.05 -8.44
N VAL A 213 13.76 -10.71 -7.28
CA VAL A 213 14.51 -10.27 -6.07
C VAL A 213 16.03 -10.25 -6.33
N ILE A 214 16.54 -11.11 -7.22
CA ILE A 214 17.96 -11.14 -7.58
C ILE A 214 18.37 -9.83 -8.26
N ARG A 215 17.45 -9.17 -8.98
CA ARG A 215 17.68 -7.93 -9.72
C ARG A 215 17.34 -6.68 -8.89
N TRP A 216 17.47 -6.74 -7.57
CA TRP A 216 17.05 -5.68 -6.65
C TRP A 216 17.66 -4.30 -6.93
N ILE A 217 18.89 -4.25 -7.46
CA ILE A 217 19.61 -2.99 -7.74
C ILE A 217 19.20 -2.32 -9.07
N LYS A 218 18.52 -3.04 -9.98
CA LYS A 218 18.17 -2.47 -11.29
C LYS A 218 17.10 -1.38 -11.16
N HIS A 219 17.15 -0.32 -11.97
CA HIS A 219 16.05 0.65 -12.00
C HIS A 219 14.69 0.02 -12.37
N GLN A 220 13.60 0.70 -12.06
CA GLN A 220 12.25 0.23 -12.35
C GLN A 220 11.78 0.66 -13.75
N PRO A 221 11.20 -0.23 -14.58
CA PRO A 221 10.70 0.10 -15.91
C PRO A 221 9.28 0.74 -15.84
N LEU A 222 9.21 1.98 -15.34
CA LEU A 222 7.94 2.67 -15.03
C LEU A 222 6.96 2.75 -16.21
N ASP A 223 7.44 2.96 -17.44
CA ASP A 223 6.56 3.08 -18.61
C ASP A 223 5.88 1.75 -18.97
N HIS A 224 6.60 0.63 -18.83
CA HIS A 224 6.05 -0.71 -19.07
C HIS A 224 5.09 -1.13 -17.96
N ILE A 225 5.35 -0.69 -16.72
CA ILE A 225 4.42 -0.89 -15.59
C ILE A 225 3.13 -0.11 -15.83
N LYS A 226 3.23 1.17 -16.28
CA LYS A 226 2.08 1.99 -16.66
C LYS A 226 1.27 1.34 -17.78
N GLU A 227 1.93 0.81 -18.78
CA GLU A 227 1.26 0.15 -19.90
C GLU A 227 0.54 -1.14 -19.48
N TYR A 228 1.09 -1.90 -18.53
CA TYR A 228 0.48 -3.16 -18.10
C TYR A 228 -0.65 -2.97 -17.08
N PHE A 229 -0.42 -2.16 -16.04
CA PHE A 229 -1.31 -1.99 -14.88
C PHE A 229 -2.06 -0.64 -14.84
N GLY A 230 -1.69 0.31 -15.69
CA GLY A 230 -2.24 1.67 -15.68
C GLY A 230 -1.48 2.65 -14.80
N VAL A 231 -1.91 3.92 -14.86
CA VAL A 231 -1.23 5.05 -14.20
C VAL A 231 -1.26 4.94 -12.68
N LYS A 232 -2.37 4.49 -12.09
CA LYS A 232 -2.52 4.41 -10.62
C LYS A 232 -1.44 3.56 -9.93
N ILE A 233 -1.15 2.38 -10.46
CA ILE A 233 -0.12 1.49 -9.91
C ILE A 233 1.28 1.97 -10.30
N ALA A 234 1.46 2.47 -11.52
CA ALA A 234 2.75 3.03 -11.93
C ALA A 234 3.15 4.24 -11.08
N MET A 235 2.19 5.09 -10.67
CA MET A 235 2.43 6.22 -9.77
C MET A 235 2.89 5.76 -8.38
N TYR A 236 2.32 4.67 -7.86
CA TYR A 236 2.77 4.05 -6.60
C TYR A 236 4.24 3.61 -6.70
N PHE A 237 4.62 2.86 -7.73
CA PHE A 237 6.00 2.40 -7.90
C PHE A 237 6.97 3.54 -8.21
N ALA A 238 6.53 4.56 -8.93
CA ALA A 238 7.30 5.78 -9.16
C ALA A 238 7.58 6.52 -7.84
N TRP A 239 6.57 6.63 -6.97
CA TRP A 239 6.68 7.21 -5.64
C TRP A 239 7.59 6.39 -4.72
N LEU A 240 7.37 5.07 -4.65
CA LEU A 240 8.17 4.16 -3.83
C LEU A 240 9.64 4.16 -4.27
N GLY A 241 9.90 4.13 -5.57
CA GLY A 241 11.25 4.23 -6.13
C GLY A 241 11.91 5.57 -5.78
N PHE A 242 11.18 6.67 -5.92
CA PHE A 242 11.67 8.01 -5.56
C PHE A 242 12.02 8.11 -4.07
N TYR A 243 11.13 7.62 -3.20
CA TYR A 243 11.33 7.56 -1.77
C TYR A 243 12.57 6.72 -1.39
N THR A 244 12.73 5.56 -2.00
CA THR A 244 13.90 4.68 -1.82
C THR A 244 15.20 5.38 -2.21
N HIS A 245 15.22 6.10 -3.34
CA HIS A 245 16.41 6.86 -3.76
C HIS A 245 16.76 7.99 -2.80
N MET A 246 15.77 8.73 -2.27
CA MET A 246 16.02 9.80 -1.31
C MET A 246 16.49 9.27 0.05
N LEU A 247 16.03 8.10 0.47
CA LEU A 247 16.49 7.44 1.70
C LEU A 247 17.98 7.13 1.68
N ILE A 248 18.60 6.86 0.53
CA ILE A 248 20.06 6.59 0.42
C ILE A 248 20.87 7.71 1.08
N SER A 249 20.52 8.98 0.79
CA SER A 249 21.22 10.13 1.39
C SER A 249 21.05 10.18 2.90
N ALA A 250 19.87 9.89 3.42
CA ALA A 250 19.60 9.84 4.86
C ALA A 250 20.30 8.67 5.54
N SER A 251 20.35 7.49 4.92
CA SER A 251 21.06 6.32 5.45
C SER A 251 22.56 6.56 5.55
N ILE A 252 23.17 7.27 4.59
CA ILE A 252 24.61 7.61 4.64
C ILE A 252 24.90 8.51 5.84
N VAL A 253 24.16 9.60 6.02
CA VAL A 253 24.37 10.53 7.16
C VAL A 253 24.06 9.85 8.49
N GLY A 254 23.01 9.03 8.56
CA GLY A 254 22.66 8.26 9.75
C GLY A 254 23.73 7.24 10.13
N LEU A 255 24.34 6.56 9.16
CA LEU A 255 25.48 5.66 9.38
C LEU A 255 26.70 6.42 9.91
N LEU A 256 27.01 7.59 9.35
CA LEU A 256 28.11 8.43 9.85
C LEU A 256 27.89 8.84 11.31
N CYS A 257 26.65 9.22 11.67
CA CYS A 257 26.27 9.52 13.05
C CYS A 257 26.47 8.33 13.99
N PHE A 258 26.07 7.14 13.56
CA PHE A 258 26.20 5.92 14.34
C PHE A 258 27.67 5.50 14.51
N PHE A 259 28.47 5.55 13.43
CA PHE A 259 29.89 5.23 13.50
C PHE A 259 30.66 6.23 14.37
N TYR A 260 30.31 7.52 14.33
CA TYR A 260 30.89 8.51 15.25
C TYR A 260 30.59 8.14 16.71
N GLY A 261 29.35 7.76 17.03
CA GLY A 261 28.97 7.27 18.36
C GLY A 261 29.73 6.01 18.77
N LEU A 262 29.91 5.05 17.85
CA LEU A 262 30.68 3.82 18.09
C LEU A 262 32.19 4.03 18.27
N LEU A 263 32.76 5.10 17.71
CA LEU A 263 34.18 5.41 17.91
C LEU A 263 34.40 6.13 19.25
N THR A 264 33.43 6.92 19.69
CA THR A 264 33.55 7.80 20.86
C THR A 264 32.93 7.24 22.15
N PHE A 265 32.22 6.10 22.11
CA PHE A 265 31.49 5.58 23.29
C PHE A 265 32.37 5.25 24.52
N ARG A 266 33.64 4.86 24.31
CA ARG A 266 34.55 4.55 25.42
C ARG A 266 35.16 5.79 26.06
N GLU A 267 35.29 6.88 25.30
CA GLU A 267 35.95 8.11 25.73
C GLU A 267 34.95 9.11 26.37
N ASN A 268 33.66 8.80 26.36
CA ASN A 268 32.65 9.67 26.95
C ASN A 268 32.80 9.77 28.48
N ARG A 269 33.01 11.00 28.96
CA ARG A 269 33.15 11.33 30.38
C ARG A 269 31.94 10.88 31.22
N ILE A 270 30.71 11.12 30.74
CA ILE A 270 29.49 10.80 31.52
C ILE A 270 29.35 9.29 31.75
N SER A 271 29.61 8.49 30.70
CA SER A 271 29.56 7.04 30.83
C SER A 271 30.68 6.51 31.75
N GLN A 272 31.87 7.09 31.68
CA GLN A 272 32.97 6.73 32.60
C GLN A 272 32.66 7.06 34.05
N GLU A 273 32.07 8.23 34.34
CA GLU A 273 31.66 8.62 35.69
C GLU A 273 30.63 7.63 36.27
N ILE A 274 29.65 7.19 35.46
CA ILE A 274 28.64 6.18 35.88
C ILE A 274 29.27 4.82 36.15
N CYS A 275 30.20 4.37 35.30
CA CYS A 275 30.83 3.04 35.41
C CYS A 275 31.88 2.95 36.53
N GLN A 276 32.46 4.06 36.96
CA GLN A 276 33.47 4.10 38.02
C GLN A 276 32.85 4.27 39.42
N ASP A 277 31.61 4.72 39.51
CA ASP A 277 30.95 4.97 40.79
C ASP A 277 30.35 3.70 41.41
N ASN A 278 30.93 3.27 42.53
CA ASN A 278 30.44 2.14 43.34
C ASN A 278 29.74 2.59 44.64
N THR A 279 29.58 3.90 44.86
CA THR A 279 29.14 4.46 46.14
C THR A 279 27.70 4.96 46.13
N THR A 280 27.21 5.42 44.98
CA THR A 280 25.85 5.97 44.89
C THR A 280 24.79 4.89 44.77
N VAL A 281 23.90 4.85 45.76
CA VAL A 281 22.72 3.97 45.80
C VAL A 281 21.49 4.74 45.33
N MET A 282 20.75 4.16 44.39
CA MET A 282 19.54 4.74 43.81
C MET A 282 18.27 4.23 44.48
N CYS A 283 17.24 5.07 44.50
CA CYS A 283 15.94 4.73 45.07
C CYS A 283 15.21 3.66 44.23
N PRO A 284 14.36 2.84 44.87
CA PRO A 284 13.51 1.89 44.17
C PRO A 284 12.42 2.59 43.34
N THR A 285 12.17 2.04 42.14
CA THR A 285 11.22 2.59 41.16
C THR A 285 9.77 2.15 41.37
N CYS A 286 9.49 1.30 42.38
CA CYS A 286 8.15 0.79 42.66
C CYS A 286 7.71 0.97 44.11
N ASP A 287 6.39 0.88 44.36
CA ASP A 287 5.78 1.13 45.67
C ASP A 287 5.89 -0.07 46.63
N ALA A 288 5.97 -1.30 46.12
CA ALA A 288 6.08 -2.51 46.94
C ALA A 288 7.02 -3.55 46.30
N LYS A 289 7.94 -4.12 47.10
CA LYS A 289 8.90 -5.18 46.71
C LYS A 289 9.89 -4.81 45.58
N CYS A 290 10.55 -3.64 45.68
CA CYS A 290 11.74 -3.32 44.87
C CYS A 290 12.93 -3.04 45.77
N ASP A 291 14.08 -3.60 45.40
CA ASP A 291 15.34 -3.35 46.09
C ASP A 291 15.99 -2.06 45.59
N TYR A 292 16.86 -1.50 46.43
CA TYR A 292 17.78 -0.43 46.02
C TYR A 292 18.79 -0.99 45.01
N TRP A 293 19.23 -0.16 44.08
CA TRP A 293 20.15 -0.56 43.01
C TRP A 293 21.35 0.41 42.94
N MET A 294 22.49 -0.07 42.43
CA MET A 294 23.71 0.73 42.34
C MET A 294 23.78 1.45 41.00
N LEU A 295 24.35 2.67 40.98
CA LEU A 295 24.49 3.42 39.74
C LEU A 295 25.33 2.70 38.67
N ASN A 296 26.36 1.96 39.09
CA ASN A 296 27.21 1.17 38.20
C ASN A 296 26.43 0.11 37.39
N ASP A 297 25.30 -0.39 37.89
CA ASP A 297 24.47 -1.37 37.18
C ASP A 297 23.93 -0.79 35.85
N ALA A 298 23.85 0.55 35.74
CA ALA A 298 23.44 1.26 34.53
C ALA A 298 24.58 1.51 33.51
N CYS A 299 25.82 1.10 33.81
CA CYS A 299 27.01 1.36 32.98
C CYS A 299 26.83 0.94 31.51
N THR A 300 26.38 -0.30 31.26
CA THR A 300 26.17 -0.82 29.90
C THR A 300 25.12 0.01 29.14
N TYR A 301 24.05 0.41 29.80
CA TYR A 301 23.00 1.22 29.21
C TYR A 301 23.47 2.63 28.88
N SER A 302 24.30 3.24 29.73
CA SER A 302 24.89 4.55 29.47
C SER A 302 25.78 4.55 28.21
N HIS A 303 26.60 3.51 28.04
CA HIS A 303 27.39 3.36 26.82
C HIS A 303 26.52 3.20 25.56
N ILE A 304 25.44 2.40 25.64
CA ILE A 304 24.49 2.23 24.53
C ILE A 304 23.78 3.55 24.22
N SER A 305 23.36 4.29 25.25
CA SER A 305 22.71 5.59 25.09
C SER A 305 23.62 6.57 24.34
N HIS A 306 24.90 6.63 24.67
CA HIS A 306 25.85 7.54 23.99
C HIS A 306 26.08 7.18 22.51
N ILE A 307 25.96 5.90 22.13
CA ILE A 307 26.07 5.51 20.70
C ILE A 307 24.97 6.20 19.88
N PHE A 308 23.76 6.28 20.43
CA PHE A 308 22.59 6.87 19.77
C PHE A 308 22.38 8.34 20.06
N ASP A 309 22.86 8.84 21.21
CA ASP A 309 22.79 10.24 21.64
C ASP A 309 24.20 10.82 21.82
N ASN A 310 24.68 11.46 20.75
CA ASN A 310 26.00 12.05 20.69
C ASN A 310 25.91 13.44 20.03
N ASN A 311 26.94 14.27 20.14
CA ASN A 311 26.89 15.63 19.60
C ASN A 311 26.59 15.71 18.09
N PHE A 312 26.86 14.64 17.32
CA PHE A 312 26.56 14.59 15.89
C PHE A 312 25.06 14.37 15.60
N THR A 313 24.28 13.84 16.55
CA THR A 313 22.83 13.65 16.39
C THR A 313 22.09 14.97 16.20
N ILE A 314 22.59 16.07 16.79
CA ILE A 314 22.06 17.42 16.60
C ILE A 314 22.19 17.84 15.13
N VAL A 315 23.35 17.59 14.52
CA VAL A 315 23.59 17.86 13.09
C VAL A 315 22.67 16.99 12.24
N PHE A 316 22.51 15.72 12.62
CA PHE A 316 21.60 14.79 11.94
C PHE A 316 20.13 15.23 12.03
N ALA A 317 19.66 15.76 13.16
CA ALA A 317 18.30 16.27 13.33
C ALA A 317 18.00 17.44 12.38
N VAL A 318 18.93 18.40 12.28
CA VAL A 318 18.83 19.52 11.34
C VAL A 318 18.83 19.02 9.89
N PHE A 319 19.72 18.07 9.57
CA PHE A 319 19.76 17.45 8.26
C PHE A 319 18.43 16.77 7.92
N MET A 320 17.84 16.00 8.83
CA MET A 320 16.58 15.28 8.60
C MET A 320 15.39 16.23 8.40
N SER A 321 15.37 17.37 9.10
CA SER A 321 14.36 18.42 8.91
C SER A 321 14.42 19.04 7.51
N ILE A 322 15.63 19.35 7.03
CA ILE A 322 15.86 19.84 5.66
C ILE A 322 15.53 18.75 4.64
N TRP A 323 15.97 17.51 4.89
CA TRP A 323 15.74 16.36 4.03
C TRP A 323 14.26 16.09 3.82
N ALA A 324 13.43 16.15 4.87
CA ALA A 324 11.98 15.91 4.77
C ALA A 324 11.29 16.95 3.87
N THR A 325 11.70 18.22 3.98
CA THR A 325 11.19 19.30 3.12
C THR A 325 11.67 19.14 1.68
N MET A 326 12.96 18.85 1.48
CA MET A 326 13.56 18.62 0.18
C MET A 326 12.92 17.42 -0.54
N TYR A 327 12.64 16.33 0.19
CA TYR A 327 11.95 15.15 -0.33
C TYR A 327 10.58 15.50 -0.90
N LEU A 328 9.75 16.25 -0.17
CA LEU A 328 8.40 16.59 -0.61
C LEU A 328 8.39 17.54 -1.81
N GLU A 329 9.28 18.52 -1.85
CA GLU A 329 9.37 19.46 -2.97
C GLU A 329 9.97 18.82 -4.23
N LEU A 330 10.97 17.95 -4.08
CA LEU A 330 11.49 17.16 -5.19
C LEU A 330 10.47 16.15 -5.71
N TRP A 331 9.67 15.53 -4.83
CA TRP A 331 8.58 14.65 -5.25
C TRP A 331 7.53 15.41 -6.07
N LYS A 332 7.12 16.61 -5.64
CA LYS A 332 6.20 17.47 -6.42
C LYS A 332 6.71 17.69 -7.84
N ARG A 333 7.99 18.07 -7.98
CA ARG A 333 8.63 18.32 -9.28
C ARG A 333 8.67 17.05 -10.13
N TYR A 334 9.12 15.93 -9.56
CA TYR A 334 9.20 14.65 -10.24
C TYR A 334 7.82 14.10 -10.64
N SER A 335 6.82 14.26 -9.77
CA SER A 335 5.44 13.87 -10.06
C SER A 335 4.87 14.69 -11.21
N SER A 336 5.12 16.01 -11.26
CA SER A 336 4.68 16.87 -12.38
C SER A 336 5.28 16.45 -13.72
N ASP A 337 6.57 16.09 -13.75
CA ASP A 337 7.24 15.58 -14.96
C ASP A 337 6.61 14.28 -15.46
N ILE A 338 6.41 13.32 -14.56
CA ILE A 338 5.76 12.04 -14.86
C ILE A 338 4.31 12.26 -15.33
N GLN A 339 3.55 13.14 -14.68
CA GLN A 339 2.17 13.44 -15.06
C GLN A 339 2.07 13.97 -16.48
N HIS A 340 2.97 14.88 -16.84
CA HIS A 340 3.08 15.41 -18.19
C HIS A 340 3.47 14.31 -19.19
N ARG A 341 4.51 13.55 -18.90
CA ARG A 341 4.97 12.43 -19.74
C ARG A 341 3.91 11.35 -19.95
N TRP A 342 3.04 11.14 -18.96
CA TRP A 342 1.97 10.14 -19.03
C TRP A 342 0.66 10.66 -19.58
N GLY A 343 0.51 11.97 -19.78
CA GLY A 343 -0.69 12.61 -20.34
C GLY A 343 -1.86 12.64 -19.37
N VAL A 344 -1.59 12.89 -18.08
CA VAL A 344 -2.63 12.97 -17.04
C VAL A 344 -2.76 14.36 -16.43
N THR A 345 -2.07 15.36 -16.97
CA THR A 345 -2.06 16.76 -16.47
C THR A 345 -3.46 17.40 -16.53
N ASP A 346 -4.15 17.26 -17.66
CA ASP A 346 -5.49 17.84 -17.89
C ASP A 346 -6.63 16.94 -17.40
N TYR A 347 -6.33 15.89 -16.64
CA TYR A 347 -7.35 14.99 -16.09
C TYR A 347 -8.19 15.71 -15.03
N CYS A 348 -9.39 16.14 -15.42
CA CYS A 348 -10.31 16.83 -14.53
C CYS A 348 -11.11 15.81 -13.69
N LEU A 349 -10.89 15.81 -12.37
CA LEU A 349 -11.63 14.97 -11.40
C LEU A 349 -13.15 15.20 -11.46
N LEU A 350 -13.61 16.39 -11.87
CA LEU A 350 -15.02 16.72 -12.03
C LEU A 350 -15.71 15.98 -13.19
N ALA A 351 -14.95 15.38 -14.10
CA ALA A 351 -15.48 14.55 -15.18
C ALA A 351 -15.77 13.10 -14.74
N GLU A 352 -15.39 12.72 -13.52
CA GLU A 352 -15.77 11.41 -12.96
C GLU A 352 -17.29 11.37 -12.72
N PRO A 353 -17.99 10.31 -13.17
CA PRO A 353 -19.44 10.21 -12.97
C PRO A 353 -19.79 10.12 -11.49
N PRO A 354 -21.00 10.57 -11.09
CA PRO A 354 -21.49 10.34 -9.74
C PRO A 354 -21.69 8.84 -9.47
N ARG A 355 -21.42 8.40 -8.24
CA ARG A 355 -21.61 7.02 -7.77
C ARG A 355 -23.10 6.65 -7.86
N PRO A 356 -23.46 5.42 -8.30
CA PRO A 356 -24.87 5.00 -8.37
C PRO A 356 -25.59 5.08 -7.01
N GLN A 357 -24.89 4.73 -5.91
CA GLN A 357 -25.43 4.83 -4.55
C GLN A 357 -25.65 6.28 -4.09
N TYR A 358 -24.89 7.24 -4.63
CA TYR A 358 -25.10 8.67 -4.36
C TYR A 358 -26.39 9.15 -5.03
N LEU A 359 -26.62 8.76 -6.28
CA LEU A 359 -27.84 9.12 -7.03
C LEU A 359 -29.11 8.55 -6.39
N ALA A 360 -29.05 7.34 -5.83
CA ALA A 360 -30.20 6.69 -5.17
C ALA A 360 -30.68 7.39 -3.89
N ARG A 361 -29.80 8.12 -3.19
CA ARG A 361 -30.07 8.65 -1.85
C ARG A 361 -30.25 10.18 -1.79
N LEU A 362 -30.28 10.88 -2.94
CA LEU A 362 -30.48 12.33 -3.03
C LEU A 362 -31.83 12.84 -2.45
N LYS A 363 -32.77 11.95 -2.10
CA LYS A 363 -34.12 12.30 -1.66
C LYS A 363 -34.24 12.68 -0.18
N ASP A 364 -33.32 12.25 0.68
CA ASP A 364 -33.34 12.51 2.11
C ASP A 364 -31.99 13.03 2.58
N THR A 365 -31.89 14.28 3.05
CA THR A 365 -30.62 14.76 3.62
C THR A 365 -30.81 15.65 4.84
N LYS A 366 -30.42 15.12 6.02
CA LYS A 366 -29.90 15.91 7.13
C LYS A 366 -28.39 15.73 7.17
N LYS A 367 -27.64 16.83 7.18
CA LYS A 367 -26.19 16.79 7.41
C LYS A 367 -25.95 16.50 8.89
N THR A 368 -25.37 15.35 9.20
CA THR A 368 -24.85 15.07 10.55
C THR A 368 -23.33 15.17 10.48
N PHE A 369 -22.76 16.19 11.13
CA PHE A 369 -21.33 16.25 11.39
C PHE A 369 -21.02 15.30 12.55
N PHE A 370 -20.55 14.09 12.26
CA PHE A 370 -20.06 13.18 13.30
C PHE A 370 -18.58 13.52 13.58
N ASN A 371 -18.28 13.93 14.81
CA ASN A 371 -16.97 14.47 15.19
C ASN A 371 -15.90 13.37 15.30
N ILE A 372 -15.02 13.33 14.29
CA ILE A 372 -13.83 12.45 14.15
C ILE A 372 -12.91 12.48 15.38
N ILE A 373 -12.91 13.60 16.12
CA ILE A 373 -12.10 13.82 17.32
C ILE A 373 -12.52 12.90 18.48
N VAL A 374 -13.80 12.57 18.61
CA VAL A 374 -14.32 11.77 19.75
C VAL A 374 -13.91 10.30 19.64
N LEU A 375 -13.92 9.74 18.43
CA LEU A 375 -13.51 8.36 18.17
C LEU A 375 -11.99 8.17 18.30
N ALA A 376 -11.22 9.18 17.88
CA ALA A 376 -9.78 9.26 18.09
C ALA A 376 -9.41 9.34 19.59
N LEU A 377 -10.13 10.16 20.36
CA LEU A 377 -9.94 10.28 21.81
C LEU A 377 -10.33 8.99 22.56
N SER A 378 -11.35 8.24 22.10
CA SER A 378 -11.68 6.92 22.68
C SER A 378 -10.59 5.87 22.45
N ALA A 379 -9.86 5.94 21.33
CA ALA A 379 -8.73 5.04 21.05
C ALA A 379 -7.52 5.35 21.95
N VAL A 380 -7.24 6.64 22.20
CA VAL A 380 -6.23 7.06 23.19
C VAL A 380 -6.62 6.59 24.60
N PHE A 381 -7.90 6.71 24.97
CA PHE A 381 -8.43 6.19 26.23
C PHE A 381 -8.28 4.66 26.35
N GLY A 382 -8.49 3.91 25.26
CA GLY A 382 -8.27 2.46 25.24
C GLY A 382 -6.81 2.04 25.50
N ILE A 383 -5.85 2.78 24.95
CA ILE A 383 -4.41 2.52 25.13
C ILE A 383 -3.93 2.90 26.53
N VAL A 384 -4.48 3.97 27.10
CA VAL A 384 -4.24 4.37 28.50
C VAL A 384 -4.85 3.33 29.46
N ILE A 385 -6.08 2.87 29.23
CA ILE A 385 -6.72 1.82 30.03
C ILE A 385 -5.93 0.50 29.95
N TYR A 386 -5.37 0.17 28.78
CA TYR A 386 -4.52 -1.00 28.56
C TYR A 386 -3.19 -0.93 29.32
N ARG A 387 -2.54 0.24 29.40
CA ARG A 387 -1.35 0.47 30.25
C ARG A 387 -1.69 0.37 31.74
N MET A 388 -2.87 0.85 32.14
CA MET A 388 -3.36 0.77 33.52
C MET A 388 -3.73 -0.66 33.95
N SER A 389 -4.28 -1.49 33.06
CA SER A 389 -4.56 -2.90 33.33
C SER A 389 -3.28 -3.73 33.47
N LEU A 390 -2.24 -3.39 32.71
CA LEU A 390 -0.90 -3.97 32.84
C LEU A 390 -0.24 -3.71 34.21
N MET A 391 -0.38 -2.48 34.72
CA MET A 391 0.07 -2.14 36.07
C MET A 391 -0.64 -2.98 37.13
N THR A 392 -1.92 -3.28 36.90
CA THR A 392 -2.73 -4.08 37.82
C THR A 392 -2.24 -5.52 37.88
N THR A 393 -1.89 -6.12 36.73
CA THR A 393 -1.28 -7.46 36.69
C THR A 393 0.07 -7.52 37.40
N ARG A 394 0.92 -6.50 37.25
CA ARG A 394 2.23 -6.41 37.93
C ARG A 394 2.09 -6.30 39.46
N ASN A 395 1.01 -5.68 39.94
CA ASN A 395 0.73 -5.51 41.37
C ASN A 395 0.09 -6.75 42.01
N ILE A 396 -0.69 -7.53 41.23
CA ILE A 396 -1.39 -8.73 41.70
C ILE A 396 -0.46 -9.96 41.78
N TYR A 397 0.46 -10.15 40.83
CA TYR A 397 1.23 -11.40 40.74
C TYR A 397 2.52 -11.47 41.57
N GLY A 398 2.98 -10.37 42.15
CA GLY A 398 4.22 -10.37 42.95
C GLY A 398 5.47 -10.79 42.17
N ASN A 399 6.62 -10.74 42.83
CA ASN A 399 7.96 -10.90 42.27
C ASN A 399 8.40 -12.38 42.44
N PRO A 400 8.39 -13.26 41.42
CA PRO A 400 9.12 -14.53 41.49
C PRO A 400 10.61 -14.28 41.21
N ASP A 401 11.53 -14.99 41.83
CA ASP A 401 12.94 -14.58 41.98
C ASP A 401 13.79 -14.51 40.69
N ASP A 402 13.31 -15.01 39.54
CA ASP A 402 14.17 -15.23 38.37
C ASP A 402 14.04 -14.15 37.28
N ALA A 403 15.13 -13.40 37.02
CA ALA A 403 15.14 -12.21 36.15
C ALA A 403 14.88 -12.50 34.66
N THR A 404 15.27 -13.69 34.19
CA THR A 404 15.04 -14.18 32.82
C THR A 404 13.56 -14.51 32.59
N THR A 405 12.93 -15.16 33.56
CA THR A 405 11.50 -15.48 33.56
C THR A 405 10.66 -14.18 33.62
N LYS A 406 11.09 -13.17 34.39
CA LYS A 406 10.47 -11.83 34.41
C LYS A 406 10.48 -11.16 33.03
N LEU A 407 11.63 -11.12 32.37
CA LEU A 407 11.76 -10.39 31.11
C LEU A 407 10.95 -11.04 29.98
N LEU A 408 10.94 -12.38 29.90
CA LEU A 408 10.27 -13.12 28.82
C LEU A 408 8.75 -13.26 29.03
N LEU A 409 8.28 -13.61 30.23
CA LEU A 409 6.83 -13.79 30.48
C LEU A 409 6.08 -12.47 30.55
N PHE A 410 6.59 -11.44 31.25
CA PHE A 410 5.86 -10.17 31.37
C PHE A 410 5.89 -9.38 30.06
N SER A 411 7.03 -9.29 29.37
CA SER A 411 7.09 -8.60 28.08
C SER A 411 6.33 -9.37 26.98
N GLY A 412 6.38 -10.70 27.02
CA GLY A 412 5.70 -11.57 26.05
C GLY A 412 4.17 -11.53 26.18
N THR A 413 3.64 -11.70 27.40
CA THR A 413 2.19 -11.62 27.66
C THR A 413 1.64 -10.23 27.34
N THR A 414 2.39 -9.18 27.68
CA THR A 414 2.09 -7.79 27.29
C THR A 414 1.96 -7.66 25.77
N ALA A 415 2.99 -8.08 25.04
CA ALA A 415 2.99 -7.99 23.58
C ALA A 415 1.81 -8.73 22.93
N VAL A 416 1.45 -9.92 23.45
CA VAL A 416 0.34 -10.73 22.96
C VAL A 416 -1.01 -10.04 23.21
N ILE A 417 -1.26 -9.50 24.40
CA ILE A 417 -2.53 -8.82 24.70
C ILE A 417 -2.63 -7.53 23.88
N ASN A 418 -1.54 -6.76 23.74
CA ASN A 418 -1.54 -5.55 22.91
C ASN A 418 -1.93 -5.88 21.47
N LEU A 419 -1.36 -6.97 20.94
CA LEU A 419 -1.60 -7.44 19.58
C LEU A 419 -3.05 -7.89 19.40
N MET A 420 -3.62 -8.63 20.37
CA MET A 420 -5.02 -9.05 20.35
C MET A 420 -5.97 -7.85 20.36
N VAL A 421 -5.80 -6.92 21.31
CA VAL A 421 -6.66 -5.74 21.44
C VAL A 421 -6.56 -4.85 20.20
N SER A 422 -5.34 -4.59 19.72
CA SER A 422 -5.12 -3.79 18.51
C SER A 422 -5.79 -4.41 17.28
N THR A 423 -5.76 -5.74 17.15
CA THR A 423 -6.40 -6.45 16.03
C THR A 423 -7.92 -6.30 16.08
N VAL A 424 -8.54 -6.49 17.25
CA VAL A 424 -9.99 -6.33 17.42
C VAL A 424 -10.42 -4.89 17.15
N LEU A 425 -9.66 -3.91 17.67
CA LEU A 425 -9.97 -2.50 17.49
C LEU A 425 -9.82 -2.07 16.02
N ASN A 426 -8.82 -2.57 15.30
CA ASN A 426 -8.66 -2.34 13.86
C ASN A 426 -9.88 -2.83 13.08
N TYR A 427 -10.36 -4.04 13.35
CA TYR A 427 -11.54 -4.60 12.68
C TYR A 427 -12.81 -3.79 12.98
N ALA A 428 -13.03 -3.42 14.24
CA ALA A 428 -14.17 -2.60 14.64
C ALA A 428 -14.11 -1.20 13.98
N TYR A 429 -12.94 -0.58 13.95
CA TYR A 429 -12.77 0.74 13.35
C TYR A 429 -13.00 0.73 11.84
N ASP A 430 -12.56 -0.31 11.13
CA ASP A 430 -12.79 -0.44 9.69
C ASP A 430 -14.28 -0.43 9.34
N TYR A 431 -15.11 -1.11 10.13
CA TYR A 431 -16.56 -1.09 9.98
C TYR A 431 -17.13 0.32 10.23
N VAL A 432 -16.71 0.95 11.33
CA VAL A 432 -17.14 2.31 11.68
C VAL A 432 -16.73 3.32 10.60
N ALA A 433 -15.52 3.21 10.03
CA ALA A 433 -15.01 4.11 9.01
C ALA A 433 -15.81 4.04 7.71
N VAL A 434 -16.21 2.84 7.27
CA VAL A 434 -17.09 2.65 6.11
C VAL A 434 -18.46 3.26 6.38
N TYR A 435 -19.06 2.94 7.52
CA TYR A 435 -20.36 3.48 7.93
C TYR A 435 -20.36 5.02 7.96
N MET A 436 -19.33 5.62 8.58
CA MET A 436 -19.17 7.08 8.62
C MET A 436 -19.02 7.69 7.23
N THR A 437 -18.26 7.04 6.33
CA THR A 437 -18.03 7.57 4.99
C THR A 437 -19.28 7.44 4.11
N ASP A 438 -20.11 6.41 4.33
CA ASP A 438 -21.39 6.27 3.66
C ASP A 438 -22.40 7.37 4.07
N ILE A 439 -22.30 7.88 5.30
CA ILE A 439 -23.08 9.03 5.79
C ILE A 439 -22.61 10.36 5.18
N GLU A 440 -21.38 10.47 4.69
CA GLU A 440 -20.88 11.72 4.10
C GLU A 440 -21.44 12.02 2.70
N TYR A 441 -22.12 11.08 2.07
CA TYR A 441 -22.70 11.20 0.73
C TYR A 441 -21.76 11.85 -0.30
N ARG A 442 -20.55 11.29 -0.47
CA ARG A 442 -19.60 11.74 -1.50
C ARG A 442 -20.11 11.46 -2.90
N ARG A 443 -19.93 12.42 -3.82
CA ARG A 443 -20.45 12.35 -5.20
C ARG A 443 -19.68 11.31 -6.03
N THR A 444 -18.35 11.36 -6.00
CA THR A 444 -17.46 10.52 -6.83
C THR A 444 -16.83 9.40 -6.01
N GLN A 445 -16.37 8.32 -6.69
CA GLN A 445 -15.72 7.21 -5.99
C GLN A 445 -14.33 7.61 -5.49
N SER A 446 -13.63 8.50 -6.21
CA SER A 446 -12.35 9.06 -5.76
C SER A 446 -12.48 9.83 -4.45
N GLU A 447 -13.44 10.76 -4.33
CA GLU A 447 -13.67 11.51 -3.08
C GLU A 447 -14.08 10.61 -1.91
N TYR A 448 -14.92 9.60 -2.18
CA TYR A 448 -15.30 8.59 -1.20
C TYR A 448 -14.07 7.84 -0.67
N ASN A 449 -13.23 7.34 -1.58
CA ASN A 449 -12.03 6.60 -1.23
C ASN A 449 -11.03 7.49 -0.47
N GLU A 450 -10.80 8.74 -0.89
CA GLU A 450 -9.91 9.66 -0.19
C GLU A 450 -10.38 9.97 1.24
N SER A 451 -11.68 10.21 1.43
CA SER A 451 -12.24 10.45 2.76
C SER A 451 -12.17 9.21 3.65
N LEU A 452 -12.41 8.01 3.10
CA LEU A 452 -12.27 6.75 3.83
C LEU A 452 -10.81 6.51 4.24
N ASN A 453 -9.89 6.69 3.29
CA ASN A 453 -8.45 6.49 3.48
C ASN A 453 -7.90 7.40 4.59
N LEU A 454 -8.32 8.67 4.62
CA LEU A 454 -7.91 9.61 5.67
C LEU A 454 -8.36 9.14 7.06
N LYS A 455 -9.61 8.67 7.21
CA LYS A 455 -10.14 8.20 8.50
C LYS A 455 -9.38 6.98 9.00
N ILE A 456 -9.22 5.96 8.16
CA ILE A 456 -8.48 4.75 8.50
C ILE A 456 -7.04 5.11 8.88
N TYR A 457 -6.39 5.97 8.09
CA TYR A 457 -5.05 6.45 8.39
C TYR A 457 -4.96 7.15 9.76
N LEU A 458 -5.86 8.08 10.10
CA LEU A 458 -5.82 8.81 11.37
C LEU A 458 -5.91 7.87 12.57
N PHE A 459 -6.76 6.86 12.50
CA PHE A 459 -6.86 5.86 13.54
C PHE A 459 -5.62 4.97 13.65
N GLN A 460 -5.11 4.50 12.51
CA GLN A 460 -3.86 3.72 12.47
C GLN A 460 -2.67 4.54 12.98
N PHE A 461 -2.58 5.83 12.64
CA PHE A 461 -1.57 6.75 13.16
C PHE A 461 -1.60 6.79 14.69
N ILE A 462 -2.77 7.00 15.30
CA ILE A 462 -2.90 7.01 16.76
C ILE A 462 -2.50 5.67 17.35
N ASN A 463 -2.96 4.55 16.77
CA ASN A 463 -2.66 3.23 17.27
C ASN A 463 -1.14 2.94 17.24
N TYR A 464 -0.47 3.19 16.11
CA TYR A 464 0.96 2.92 15.96
C TYR A 464 1.86 3.86 16.76
N TYR A 465 1.58 5.17 16.77
CA TYR A 465 2.50 6.14 17.36
C TYR A 465 2.23 6.47 18.83
N SER A 466 1.01 6.25 19.35
CA SER A 466 0.64 6.63 20.73
C SER A 466 1.60 6.08 21.79
N SER A 467 2.00 4.81 21.67
CA SER A 467 2.93 4.17 22.60
C SER A 467 4.32 4.82 22.59
N ILE A 468 4.78 5.25 21.41
CA ILE A 468 6.09 5.89 21.20
C ILE A 468 6.04 7.34 21.68
N PHE A 469 4.97 8.08 21.36
CA PHE A 469 4.73 9.43 21.89
C PHE A 469 4.67 9.44 23.42
N TYR A 470 4.03 8.44 24.03
CA TYR A 470 3.99 8.29 25.48
C TYR A 470 5.39 8.11 26.07
N ILE A 471 6.22 7.22 25.51
CA ILE A 471 7.58 6.96 26.01
C ILE A 471 8.48 8.17 25.82
N ALA A 472 8.39 8.84 24.67
CA ALA A 472 9.24 9.98 24.33
C ALA A 472 8.92 11.23 25.18
N PHE A 473 7.63 11.56 25.37
CA PHE A 473 7.24 12.87 25.90
C PHE A 473 6.57 12.85 27.27
N ILE A 474 5.95 11.73 27.67
CA ILE A 474 5.12 11.68 28.90
C ILE A 474 5.80 10.85 30.00
N LYS A 475 6.42 9.73 29.64
CA LYS A 475 7.02 8.79 30.60
C LYS A 475 8.16 9.47 31.39
N GLY A 476 8.17 9.30 32.72
CA GLY A 476 9.21 9.84 33.59
C GLY A 476 9.20 11.36 33.81
N LYS A 477 8.31 12.14 33.19
CA LYS A 477 8.24 13.60 33.37
C LYS A 477 7.46 14.05 34.61
N PHE A 478 6.46 13.26 35.04
CA PHE A 478 5.56 13.63 36.14
C PHE A 478 5.51 12.65 37.34
N PRO A 479 6.59 11.96 37.75
CA PRO A 479 6.53 11.00 38.87
C PRO A 479 6.42 11.66 40.26
N GLY A 480 6.89 12.90 40.42
CA GLY A 480 7.05 13.55 41.73
C GLY A 480 8.44 13.31 42.30
N TYR A 481 8.58 13.27 43.62
CA TYR A 481 9.85 12.99 44.30
C TYR A 481 9.66 11.92 45.39
N PRO A 482 10.73 11.22 45.81
CA PRO A 482 10.66 10.24 46.89
C PRO A 482 10.01 10.86 48.14
N ALA A 483 9.00 10.18 48.69
CA ALA A 483 8.06 10.62 49.74
C ALA A 483 6.74 11.28 49.25
N LYS A 484 6.69 11.91 48.07
CA LYS A 484 5.44 12.47 47.50
C LYS A 484 5.35 12.21 46.00
N TYR A 485 4.82 11.02 45.66
CA TYR A 485 4.57 10.63 44.28
C TYR A 485 3.23 11.16 43.78
N ASN A 486 3.21 11.59 42.51
CA ASN A 486 1.97 11.90 41.83
C ASN A 486 1.25 10.59 41.47
N ARG A 487 0.01 10.47 41.95
CA ARG A 487 -0.82 9.28 41.74
C ARG A 487 -2.02 9.63 40.87
N ILE A 488 -2.21 8.85 39.81
CA ILE A 488 -3.40 8.91 38.95
C ILE A 488 -4.20 7.64 39.21
N LEU A 489 -5.49 7.77 39.55
CA LEU A 489 -6.37 6.63 39.90
C LEU A 489 -5.77 5.71 40.99
N SER A 490 -5.11 6.29 41.99
CA SER A 490 -4.41 5.60 43.09
C SER A 490 -3.15 4.81 42.72
N PHE A 491 -2.72 4.81 41.45
CA PHE A 491 -1.46 4.20 41.00
C PHE A 491 -0.35 5.25 40.84
N ARG A 492 0.90 4.88 41.16
CA ARG A 492 2.09 5.72 40.92
C ARG A 492 2.40 5.79 39.43
N GLN A 493 2.73 6.98 38.94
CA GLN A 493 3.13 7.22 37.55
C GLN A 493 4.44 6.47 37.20
N GLU A 494 4.58 5.99 35.97
CA GLU A 494 5.80 5.29 35.53
C GLU A 494 7.04 6.20 35.47
N GLU A 495 8.14 5.69 36.01
CA GLU A 495 9.49 6.23 35.86
C GLU A 495 10.23 5.56 34.68
N CYS A 496 11.30 6.18 34.20
CA CYS A 496 12.19 5.57 33.21
C CYS A 496 12.97 4.41 33.83
N SER A 497 13.36 3.42 33.02
CA SER A 497 14.33 2.40 33.46
C SER A 497 15.70 3.01 33.79
N GLN A 498 16.57 2.18 34.37
CA GLN A 498 17.94 2.53 34.79
C GLN A 498 18.78 3.14 33.65
N GLY A 499 18.50 2.77 32.39
CA GLY A 499 19.16 3.28 31.19
C GLY A 499 18.55 4.55 30.57
N GLY A 500 17.54 5.13 31.21
CA GLY A 500 16.78 6.26 30.68
C GLY A 500 15.69 5.85 29.67
N CYS A 501 14.74 6.76 29.43
CA CYS A 501 13.62 6.51 28.51
C CYS A 501 14.06 6.47 27.03
N LEU A 502 15.22 7.06 26.68
CA LEU A 502 15.73 7.05 25.31
C LEU A 502 16.08 5.63 24.85
N VAL A 503 16.77 4.84 25.66
CA VAL A 503 17.16 3.47 25.28
C VAL A 503 15.92 2.59 25.09
N GLU A 504 14.90 2.74 25.94
CA GLU A 504 13.62 2.06 25.75
C GLU A 504 12.94 2.46 24.43
N LEU A 505 12.96 3.76 24.11
CA LEU A 505 12.43 4.30 22.87
C LEU A 505 13.16 3.70 21.64
N CYS A 506 14.49 3.64 21.69
CA CYS A 506 15.32 3.06 20.62
C CYS A 506 15.01 1.58 20.41
N ILE A 507 14.90 0.80 21.49
CA ILE A 507 14.56 -0.62 21.42
C ILE A 507 13.16 -0.79 20.83
N GLN A 508 12.18 -0.01 21.28
CA GLN A 508 10.82 -0.09 20.76
C GLN A 508 10.75 0.29 19.27
N LEU A 509 11.46 1.34 18.86
CA LEU A 509 11.58 1.72 17.46
C LEU A 509 12.26 0.63 16.63
N ALA A 510 13.32 0.01 17.14
CA ALA A 510 13.99 -1.11 16.47
C ALA A 510 13.07 -2.33 16.31
N ILE A 511 12.30 -2.70 17.33
CA ILE A 511 11.33 -3.79 17.27
C ILE A 511 10.23 -3.49 16.24
N ILE A 512 9.69 -2.27 16.24
CA ILE A 512 8.60 -1.89 15.33
C ILE A 512 9.11 -1.73 13.90
N MET A 513 10.27 -1.10 13.69
CA MET A 513 10.83 -0.92 12.36
C MET A 513 11.35 -2.27 11.84
N VAL A 514 12.33 -2.88 12.49
CA VAL A 514 12.95 -4.12 11.97
C VAL A 514 12.03 -5.32 12.13
N GLY A 515 11.50 -5.56 13.33
CA GLY A 515 10.73 -6.76 13.64
C GLY A 515 9.42 -6.85 12.87
N LYS A 516 8.61 -5.79 12.88
CA LYS A 516 7.34 -5.77 12.13
C LYS A 516 7.58 -5.88 10.62
N GLN A 517 8.60 -5.20 10.08
CA GLN A 517 8.90 -5.25 8.64
C GLN A 517 9.26 -6.68 8.20
N VAL A 518 10.09 -7.39 8.96
CA VAL A 518 10.43 -8.79 8.65
C VAL A 518 9.20 -9.71 8.68
N ILE A 519 8.35 -9.57 9.71
CA ILE A 519 7.12 -10.38 9.82
C ILE A 519 6.17 -10.04 8.67
N ALA A 520 5.99 -8.75 8.35
CA ALA A 520 5.16 -8.30 7.24
C ALA A 520 5.67 -8.87 5.91
N LEU A 521 6.98 -8.83 5.66
CA LEU A 521 7.62 -9.40 4.47
C LEU A 521 7.29 -10.90 4.29
N ILE A 522 7.38 -11.66 5.38
CA ILE A 522 7.12 -13.11 5.38
C ILE A 522 5.63 -13.37 5.13
N LEU A 523 4.74 -12.71 5.89
CA LEU A 523 3.31 -12.89 5.74
C LEU A 523 2.82 -12.46 4.35
N GLU A 524 3.40 -11.42 3.77
CA GLU A 524 3.03 -10.92 2.46
C GLU A 524 3.32 -11.90 1.32
N ILE A 525 4.37 -12.71 1.44
CA ILE A 525 4.67 -13.79 0.49
C ILE A 525 3.85 -15.04 0.82
N MET A 526 3.81 -15.41 2.10
CA MET A 526 3.24 -16.69 2.54
C MET A 526 1.72 -16.71 2.47
N LEU A 527 1.03 -15.63 2.86
CA LEU A 527 -0.43 -15.58 2.86
C LEU A 527 -1.03 -15.82 1.47
N PRO A 528 -0.69 -15.05 0.41
CA PRO A 528 -1.27 -15.28 -0.91
C PRO A 528 -0.86 -16.64 -1.49
N PHE A 529 0.37 -17.10 -1.23
CA PHE A 529 0.82 -18.42 -1.66
C PHE A 529 -0.01 -19.54 -1.01
N CYS A 530 -0.19 -19.50 0.31
CA CYS A 530 -1.02 -20.44 1.06
C CYS A 530 -2.48 -20.38 0.61
N TRP A 531 -3.03 -19.18 0.39
CA TRP A 531 -4.41 -18.99 -0.07
C TRP A 531 -4.63 -19.58 -1.47
N GLN A 532 -3.67 -19.35 -2.37
CA GLN A 532 -3.71 -19.89 -3.73
C GLN A 532 -3.65 -21.41 -3.71
N LYS A 533 -2.72 -22.00 -2.95
CA LYS A 533 -2.59 -23.45 -2.82
C LYS A 533 -3.78 -24.09 -2.12
N LEU A 534 -4.37 -23.43 -1.13
CA LEU A 534 -5.59 -23.88 -0.48
C LEU A 534 -6.78 -23.86 -1.44
N LYS A 535 -6.93 -22.80 -2.25
CA LYS A 535 -8.01 -22.71 -3.26
C LYS A 535 -7.85 -23.78 -4.33
N GLU A 536 -6.62 -23.98 -4.81
CA GLU A 536 -6.27 -25.06 -5.74
C GLU A 536 -6.59 -26.43 -5.15
N PHE A 537 -6.13 -26.72 -3.92
CA PHE A 537 -6.40 -27.97 -3.22
C PHE A 537 -7.89 -28.21 -2.99
N ARG A 538 -8.66 -27.18 -2.59
CA ARG A 538 -10.11 -27.26 -2.39
C ARG A 538 -10.86 -27.51 -3.71
N SER A 539 -10.37 -26.92 -4.81
CA SER A 539 -10.94 -27.15 -6.15
C SER A 539 -10.69 -28.56 -6.67
N VAL A 540 -9.53 -29.15 -6.33
CA VAL A 540 -9.15 -30.52 -6.72
C VAL A 540 -9.89 -31.56 -5.87
N LEU A 541 -10.05 -31.33 -4.55
CA LEU A 541 -10.75 -32.27 -3.66
C LEU A 541 -12.29 -32.22 -3.76
N GLY A 542 -12.86 -31.24 -4.49
CA GLY A 542 -14.31 -31.10 -4.62
C GLY A 542 -15.05 -30.76 -3.31
N LEU A 543 -14.33 -30.40 -2.24
CA LEU A 543 -14.86 -30.04 -0.92
C LEU A 543 -15.31 -28.56 -0.88
N ALA A 544 -16.29 -28.22 -1.71
CA ALA A 544 -17.17 -27.09 -1.42
C ALA A 544 -18.34 -27.62 -0.60
N THR A 545 -18.31 -27.39 0.71
CA THR A 545 -19.36 -27.75 1.66
C THR A 545 -20.59 -26.84 1.51
N GLU A 546 -21.76 -27.48 1.66
CA GLU A 546 -23.09 -26.95 2.04
C GLU A 546 -24.10 -26.40 1.01
N ASP A 547 -23.93 -26.68 -0.29
CA ASP A 547 -25.07 -26.67 -1.26
C ASP A 547 -25.15 -28.00 -2.05
N ALA A 548 -24.63 -29.08 -1.45
CA ALA A 548 -24.37 -30.35 -2.12
C ALA A 548 -25.44 -31.42 -1.88
N ASP A 549 -26.67 -31.06 -1.46
CA ASP A 549 -27.72 -32.04 -1.19
C ASP A 549 -28.62 -32.37 -2.40
N ASN A 550 -28.34 -31.79 -3.57
CA ASN A 550 -29.01 -32.14 -4.83
C ASN A 550 -27.98 -32.40 -5.94
N LYS A 551 -27.22 -33.50 -5.84
CA LYS A 551 -26.35 -33.96 -6.94
C LYS A 551 -26.97 -35.15 -7.66
N GLY A 552 -27.44 -34.90 -8.88
CA GLY A 552 -27.51 -35.92 -9.93
C GLY A 552 -26.10 -36.36 -10.39
N PRO A 553 -25.98 -37.51 -11.06
CA PRO A 553 -24.69 -38.10 -11.42
C PRO A 553 -24.12 -37.42 -12.68
N GLY A 554 -23.21 -36.47 -12.51
CA GLY A 554 -22.56 -35.78 -13.64
C GLY A 554 -21.73 -34.56 -13.26
N GLY A 555 -20.96 -34.61 -12.17
CA GLY A 555 -20.13 -33.49 -11.74
C GLY A 555 -18.91 -33.30 -12.64
N GLU A 556 -19.04 -32.54 -13.72
CA GLU A 556 -17.92 -32.17 -14.59
C GLU A 556 -16.93 -31.26 -13.85
N GLN A 557 -15.66 -31.66 -13.83
CA GLN A 557 -14.52 -30.92 -13.28
C GLN A 557 -14.27 -29.62 -14.07
N LEU A 558 -13.81 -28.57 -13.37
CA LEU A 558 -13.22 -27.38 -14.02
C LEU A 558 -11.99 -27.83 -14.84
N ILE A 559 -12.06 -27.75 -16.17
CA ILE A 559 -10.91 -28.02 -17.04
C ILE A 559 -9.90 -26.88 -16.88
N CYS A 560 -8.76 -27.15 -16.22
CA CYS A 560 -7.73 -26.18 -15.83
C CYS A 560 -6.81 -25.75 -17.00
N CYS A 561 -7.28 -25.79 -18.25
CA CYS A 561 -6.42 -25.59 -19.43
C CYS A 561 -6.42 -24.15 -19.96
N ASN A 562 -7.37 -23.30 -19.57
CA ASN A 562 -7.57 -21.95 -20.15
C ASN A 562 -7.11 -20.81 -19.22
N GLN A 563 -6.61 -19.71 -19.79
CA GLN A 563 -6.06 -18.57 -19.01
C GLN A 563 -7.11 -17.92 -18.10
N TRP A 564 -8.35 -17.74 -18.57
CA TRP A 564 -9.42 -17.16 -17.76
C TRP A 564 -9.76 -18.00 -16.54
N THR A 565 -9.72 -19.32 -16.64
CA THR A 565 -9.93 -20.22 -15.50
C THR A 565 -8.76 -20.12 -14.50
N LYS A 566 -7.53 -19.99 -14.98
CA LYS A 566 -6.36 -19.76 -14.11
C LYS A 566 -6.46 -18.42 -13.39
N ASP A 567 -6.76 -17.35 -14.10
CA ASP A 567 -6.90 -16.01 -13.54
C ASP A 567 -8.11 -15.91 -12.58
N PHE A 568 -9.19 -16.67 -12.81
CA PHE A 568 -10.31 -16.78 -11.87
C PHE A 568 -9.88 -17.28 -10.48
N ASN A 569 -8.89 -18.18 -10.45
CA ASN A 569 -8.36 -18.74 -9.22
C ASN A 569 -7.43 -17.79 -8.45
N LEU A 570 -6.97 -16.69 -9.07
CA LEU A 570 -6.18 -15.66 -8.38
C LEU A 570 -7.03 -14.86 -7.36
N LEU A 571 -6.34 -14.13 -6.48
CA LEU A 571 -6.99 -13.25 -5.50
C LEU A 571 -7.58 -12.04 -6.21
N SER A 572 -8.82 -11.67 -5.88
CA SER A 572 -9.48 -10.52 -6.50
C SER A 572 -8.80 -9.21 -6.13
N TRP A 573 -8.69 -8.32 -7.11
CA TRP A 573 -8.16 -6.98 -6.88
C TRP A 573 -9.23 -6.09 -6.25
N HIS A 574 -8.96 -5.54 -5.07
CA HIS A 574 -9.86 -4.59 -4.43
C HIS A 574 -9.24 -3.19 -4.42
N ASP A 575 -10.08 -2.14 -4.44
CA ASP A 575 -9.60 -0.75 -4.35
C ASP A 575 -8.80 -0.48 -3.07
N ARG A 576 -9.07 -1.26 -2.01
CA ARG A 576 -8.34 -1.25 -0.73
C ARG A 576 -6.94 -1.87 -0.82
N SER A 577 -6.66 -2.75 -1.78
CA SER A 577 -5.35 -3.43 -1.86
C SER A 577 -4.20 -2.44 -2.01
N LEU A 578 -4.33 -1.44 -2.90
CA LEU A 578 -3.29 -0.42 -3.05
C LEU A 578 -3.23 0.55 -1.86
N PHE A 579 -4.35 0.77 -1.17
CA PHE A 579 -4.40 1.62 0.03
C PHE A 579 -3.51 1.05 1.14
N GLU A 580 -3.58 -0.27 1.37
CA GLU A 580 -2.74 -0.93 2.38
C GLU A 580 -1.25 -0.76 2.09
N GLU A 581 -0.83 -0.83 0.81
CA GLU A 581 0.57 -0.64 0.44
C GLU A 581 1.05 0.80 0.69
N TYR A 582 0.25 1.81 0.32
CA TYR A 582 0.55 3.20 0.68
C TYR A 582 0.59 3.41 2.20
N LEU A 583 -0.37 2.84 2.93
CA LEU A 583 -0.47 2.97 4.38
C LEU A 583 0.79 2.45 5.07
N LYS A 584 1.28 1.26 4.70
CA LYS A 584 2.54 0.71 5.22
C LYS A 584 3.71 1.68 5.05
N MET A 585 3.88 2.19 3.83
CA MET A 585 5.01 3.06 3.49
C MET A 585 4.91 4.44 4.15
N ILE A 586 3.70 4.97 4.35
CA ILE A 586 3.49 6.28 4.99
C ILE A 586 3.68 6.19 6.50
N ILE A 587 3.26 5.10 7.12
CA ILE A 587 3.57 4.83 8.53
C ILE A 587 5.10 4.66 8.70
N GLN A 588 5.78 4.00 7.76
CA GLN A 588 7.24 3.95 7.77
C GLN A 588 7.87 5.35 7.64
N TYR A 589 7.38 6.19 6.72
CA TYR A 589 7.82 7.58 6.57
C TYR A 589 7.65 8.39 7.86
N GLY A 590 6.53 8.23 8.57
CA GLY A 590 6.32 8.90 9.86
C GLY A 590 7.32 8.46 10.94
N PHE A 591 7.73 7.18 10.99
CA PHE A 591 8.80 6.75 11.91
C PHE A 591 10.14 7.41 11.59
N ILE A 592 10.49 7.53 10.31
CA ILE A 592 11.76 8.13 9.84
C ILE A 592 11.78 9.65 9.94
N THR A 593 10.63 10.30 10.07
CA THR A 593 10.59 11.77 10.15
C THR A 593 10.40 12.23 11.58
N ILE A 594 9.47 11.63 12.33
CA ILE A 594 9.13 12.09 13.69
C ILE A 594 10.15 11.64 14.75
N PHE A 595 10.69 10.42 14.64
CA PHE A 595 11.45 9.77 15.72
C PHE A 595 12.90 9.43 15.35
N VAL A 596 13.39 9.94 14.22
CA VAL A 596 14.68 9.51 13.65
C VAL A 596 15.88 9.97 14.46
N VAL A 597 15.76 11.08 15.19
CA VAL A 597 16.82 11.59 16.06
C VAL A 597 17.16 10.59 17.16
N ALA A 598 16.15 9.87 17.68
CA ALA A 598 16.38 8.81 18.66
C ALA A 598 17.09 7.59 18.06
N PHE A 599 16.89 7.32 16.76
CA PHE A 599 17.45 6.12 16.11
C PHE A 599 18.03 6.44 14.71
N PRO A 600 19.29 6.90 14.64
CA PRO A 600 19.96 7.28 13.39
C PRO A 600 20.10 6.14 12.36
N LEU A 601 19.99 4.88 12.77
CA LEU A 601 19.99 3.72 11.86
C LEU A 601 18.63 3.48 11.19
N GLY A 602 17.57 4.16 11.62
CA GLY A 602 16.22 4.02 11.08
C GLY A 602 16.13 4.14 9.55
N PRO A 603 16.74 5.17 8.91
CA PRO A 603 16.73 5.31 7.46
C PRO A 603 17.40 4.15 6.73
N LEU A 604 18.43 3.50 7.31
CA LEU A 604 19.09 2.35 6.69
C LEU A 604 18.17 1.13 6.65
N PHE A 605 17.51 0.81 7.77
CA PHE A 605 16.58 -0.32 7.82
C PHE A 605 15.37 -0.09 6.90
N ALA A 606 14.87 1.14 6.87
CA ALA A 606 13.85 1.56 5.93
C ALA A 606 14.26 1.42 4.46
N LEU A 607 15.50 1.80 4.12
CA LEU A 607 16.03 1.63 2.77
C LEU A 607 16.07 0.15 2.38
N LEU A 608 16.58 -0.71 3.26
CA LEU A 608 16.63 -2.16 3.03
C LEU A 608 15.21 -2.72 2.85
N ASN A 609 14.26 -2.32 3.70
CA ASN A 609 12.87 -2.74 3.59
C ASN A 609 12.27 -2.34 2.25
N ASN A 610 12.40 -1.07 1.83
CA ASN A 610 11.83 -0.59 0.57
C ASN A 610 12.41 -1.28 -0.67
N VAL A 611 13.70 -1.62 -0.63
CA VAL A 611 14.37 -2.34 -1.72
C VAL A 611 13.74 -3.71 -1.95
N PHE A 612 13.47 -4.46 -0.87
CA PHE A 612 12.77 -5.74 -0.97
C PHE A 612 11.28 -5.56 -1.28
N GLU A 613 10.61 -4.63 -0.61
CA GLU A 613 9.18 -4.35 -0.78
C GLU A 613 8.85 -4.06 -2.24
N THR A 614 9.62 -3.19 -2.91
CA THR A 614 9.42 -2.84 -4.32
C THR A 614 9.35 -4.08 -5.22
N ARG A 615 10.14 -5.13 -4.92
CA ARG A 615 10.18 -6.36 -5.72
C ARG A 615 9.08 -7.34 -5.33
N LEU A 616 8.78 -7.43 -4.05
CA LEU A 616 7.74 -8.32 -3.54
C LEU A 616 6.36 -7.82 -3.91
N ASP A 617 6.11 -6.52 -3.84
CA ASP A 617 4.91 -5.88 -4.37
C ASP A 617 4.73 -6.18 -5.85
N ALA A 618 5.78 -6.01 -6.64
CA ALA A 618 5.76 -6.30 -8.08
C ALA A 618 5.40 -7.77 -8.35
N LYS A 619 6.04 -8.71 -7.62
CA LYS A 619 5.78 -10.14 -7.73
C LYS A 619 4.36 -10.49 -7.31
N LYS A 620 3.88 -9.88 -6.23
CA LYS A 620 2.53 -10.04 -5.67
C LYS A 620 1.47 -9.63 -6.67
N PHE A 621 1.62 -8.46 -7.30
CA PHE A 621 0.69 -7.96 -8.31
C PHE A 621 0.72 -8.74 -9.62
N LEU A 622 1.85 -9.34 -9.98
CA LEU A 622 1.98 -10.11 -11.22
C LEU A 622 1.58 -11.58 -11.08
N LEU A 623 1.68 -12.21 -9.90
CA LEU A 623 1.43 -13.65 -9.71
C LEU A 623 0.19 -13.99 -8.90
N TYR A 624 -0.09 -13.25 -7.82
CA TYR A 624 -1.10 -13.67 -6.84
C TYR A 624 -2.44 -12.96 -6.99
N TYR A 625 -2.42 -11.72 -7.48
CA TYR A 625 -3.62 -10.93 -7.74
C TYR A 625 -4.08 -11.06 -9.18
N LYS A 626 -5.39 -10.93 -9.39
CA LYS A 626 -5.96 -10.67 -10.71
C LYS A 626 -5.46 -9.33 -11.24
N ARG A 627 -5.36 -9.20 -12.56
CA ARG A 627 -4.97 -7.95 -13.20
C ARG A 627 -5.94 -6.86 -12.78
N SER A 628 -5.39 -5.75 -12.29
CA SER A 628 -6.19 -4.60 -11.92
C SER A 628 -6.70 -3.87 -13.17
N VAL A 629 -7.85 -3.23 -13.03
CA VAL A 629 -8.37 -2.35 -14.07
C VAL A 629 -7.51 -1.07 -14.11
N PRO A 630 -6.97 -0.69 -15.28
CA PRO A 630 -6.20 0.54 -15.42
C PRO A 630 -7.05 1.77 -15.07
N ARG A 631 -6.62 2.51 -14.05
CA ARG A 631 -7.23 3.79 -13.66
C ARG A 631 -6.26 4.94 -13.88
N ARG A 632 -6.82 6.07 -14.35
CA ARG A 632 -6.11 7.34 -14.47
C ARG A 632 -6.19 8.07 -13.13
N VAL A 633 -5.05 8.53 -12.65
CA VAL A 633 -4.94 9.39 -11.46
C VAL A 633 -3.93 10.47 -11.77
N ARG A 634 -4.13 11.66 -11.21
CA ARG A 634 -3.20 12.78 -11.38
C ARG A 634 -2.01 12.63 -10.43
N ASP A 635 -2.27 12.38 -9.16
CA ASP A 635 -1.28 12.32 -8.11
C ASP A 635 -1.51 11.10 -7.20
N ILE A 636 -0.70 10.99 -6.15
CA ILE A 636 -0.86 9.98 -5.09
C ILE A 636 -2.07 10.27 -4.19
N GLY A 637 -2.86 11.32 -4.47
CA GLY A 637 -4.04 11.72 -3.72
C GLY A 637 -3.72 12.28 -2.34
N ILE A 638 -4.57 11.94 -1.37
CA ILE A 638 -4.54 12.43 0.02
C ILE A 638 -3.18 12.23 0.73
N TRP A 639 -2.42 11.23 0.30
CA TRP A 639 -1.14 10.85 0.90
C TRP A 639 -0.08 11.95 0.84
N TYR A 640 -0.11 12.82 -0.18
CA TYR A 640 0.77 13.98 -0.23
C TYR A 640 0.51 14.93 0.96
N ASN A 641 -0.76 15.23 1.22
CA ASN A 641 -1.17 16.11 2.31
C ASN A 641 -0.81 15.50 3.67
N VAL A 642 -0.99 14.18 3.82
CA VAL A 642 -0.59 13.44 5.02
C VAL A 642 0.91 13.57 5.26
N MET A 643 1.76 13.27 4.27
CA MET A 643 3.22 13.38 4.43
C MET A 643 3.67 14.82 4.69
N HIS A 644 3.00 15.81 4.11
CA HIS A 644 3.28 17.22 4.37
C HIS A 644 2.95 17.63 5.81
N VAL A 645 1.84 17.15 6.38
CA VAL A 645 1.52 17.34 7.81
C VAL A 645 2.54 16.62 8.70
N LEU A 646 2.89 15.37 8.38
CA LEU A 646 3.92 14.62 9.11
C LEU A 646 5.27 15.34 9.10
N GLY A 647 5.68 15.90 7.97
CA GLY A 647 6.92 16.68 7.87
C GLY A 647 6.94 17.91 8.79
N LYS A 648 5.78 18.56 9.00
CA LYS A 648 5.67 19.68 9.96
C LYS A 648 5.73 19.21 11.41
N ILE A 649 5.04 18.10 11.73
CA ILE A 649 5.08 17.50 13.07
C ILE A 649 6.50 17.03 13.40
N ALA A 650 7.22 16.48 12.42
CA ALA A 650 8.59 16.01 12.57
C ALA A 650 9.55 17.10 13.04
N VAL A 651 9.43 18.33 12.53
CA VAL A 651 10.28 19.47 12.95
C VAL A 651 10.01 19.89 14.40
N ILE A 652 8.78 19.72 14.89
CA ILE A 652 8.43 20.03 16.29
C ILE A 652 8.88 18.91 17.23
N SER A 653 8.88 17.68 16.74
CA SER A 653 9.21 16.47 17.51
C SER A 653 10.71 16.17 17.57
N SER A 654 11.46 16.57 16.54
CA SER A 654 12.92 16.43 16.44
C SER A 654 13.61 17.55 17.21
#